data_AF-A0A5C5YDY9-F1
#
_entry.id   AF-A0A5C5YDY9-F1
#
_cell.length_a   1.000
_cell.length_b   1.000
_cell.length_c   1.000
_cell.angle_alpha   90.00
_cell.angle_beta   90.00
_cell.angle_gamma   90.00
#
_symmetry.space_group_name_H-M   'P 1'
#
loop_
_entity.id
_entity.type
_entity.pdbx_description
1 polymer ?
#
loop_
_entity_poly.entity_id
_entity_poly.type
_entity_poly.pdbx_seq_one_letter_code
_entity_poly.pdbx_strand_id
1 'polypeptide(L)'
;MLHLPPLSLFPGFPSVLVRGGVVLLSLVFVAMARAEDPGGAAERRPVAAARWDGIEITGNETFTDERIKNELFADPEFLGANHPFENHEDFDEVVQDRLVTGYQHEGFREVQIEVTQTAAPHPPSPAKWLIQIVEGPRVLRGGVRLLGTTEIDTDRLTERLTKRFPPSDAIATSVYVNDEVITKWVDEKGKQAKWEKPVWDVEKGVPFDNPTAMHGAVGEALSDLGYSNPLVVEGYQIDESGRRGDLVIDVIELGEHDRAESIEITGLKINRRQQVLAYLGIATGDPVDRRSVQDISQRLFESGRFEKQTVKFDAKSQTLQIVLDEIGGLPRLDEPLNENAKILLKVSRWLSGIGSRGDDFESESIRDGMRMRTIFSARGVFFEIAEAADTPGVHGDLAAMIDRRQVMVDHSRLDEKLRVELHDEGQILFSHRISASPKPDKFLASRFNFHGNVPLKRGRTPLEFQFLSTPSDWIPLAYQDNVYFTRSGDELIVTHDQEHIHVDANTGRIDEWVTEDGTNRFGTGLLAAARGSLSAKIAEKPVVDGKGEPLSSLVQYLLTEPVLDSATQWGKASEADSAQPLDKPTASALRKLASGGLFSPLDVVRDWAVEDDGTETFQIPSGGLKAKSSNGIMREIAARLTLKHAHQFFEEETWPLILTREVALLVIGGTKQSGKVLQQLVNDEDTGPIGLTAIALLLEFGNSPPERVEAVSQRALSRLTPEAFAADIEILTRKINVDTLSRLRESFQSLTPAERDALAGLVDNEHWKQGVLRLHAIGQVEHPGPGEAGFWYLVFHGPIQSRLNDRISY
;
A
#
# COMPACT_ATOMS: atom_id res chain seq x y z
N MET A 1 5.97 0.50 -6.37
CA MET A 1 5.01 1.30 -7.15
C MET A 1 5.01 0.76 -8.58
N LEU A 2 4.12 -0.19 -8.88
CA LEU A 2 3.84 -0.60 -10.26
C LEU A 2 2.69 0.28 -10.74
N HIS A 3 2.90 1.05 -11.81
CA HIS A 3 1.79 1.70 -12.52
C HIS A 3 0.98 0.59 -13.19
N LEU A 4 -0.11 0.18 -12.53
CA LEU A 4 -1.09 -0.71 -13.10
C LEU A 4 -2.12 0.12 -13.88
N PRO A 5 -2.51 -0.31 -15.10
CA PRO A 5 -3.65 0.28 -15.80
C PRO A 5 -4.92 0.13 -14.94
N PRO A 6 -5.95 0.97 -15.15
CA PRO A 6 -7.16 0.95 -14.35
C PRO A 6 -7.74 -0.47 -14.30
N LEU A 7 -7.84 -1.01 -13.08
CA LEU A 7 -8.50 -2.27 -12.77
C LEU A 7 -9.99 -2.15 -13.10
N SER A 8 -10.30 -2.32 -14.38
CA SER A 8 -11.59 -2.83 -14.81
C SER A 8 -11.71 -4.24 -14.21
N LEU A 9 -12.85 -4.59 -13.63
CA LEU A 9 -13.01 -5.68 -12.67
C LEU A 9 -12.54 -7.09 -13.10
N PHE A 10 -12.19 -7.34 -14.37
CA PHE A 10 -11.68 -8.62 -14.86
C PHE A 10 -10.60 -8.62 -15.98
N PRO A 11 -10.18 -7.55 -16.69
CA PRO A 11 -9.11 -7.65 -17.69
C PRO A 11 -7.76 -7.26 -17.06
N GLY A 12 -6.96 -8.26 -16.66
CA GLY A 12 -5.58 -8.07 -16.20
C GLY A 12 -5.32 -8.28 -14.70
N PHE A 13 -6.36 -8.48 -13.87
CA PHE A 13 -6.17 -8.83 -12.45
C PHE A 13 -5.34 -10.13 -12.24
N PRO A 14 -5.51 -11.20 -13.05
CA PRO A 14 -4.66 -12.39 -12.95
C PRO A 14 -3.20 -12.09 -13.30
N SER A 15 -2.94 -11.30 -14.36
CA SER A 15 -1.55 -11.00 -14.77
C SER A 15 -0.81 -10.14 -13.76
N VAL A 16 -1.51 -9.29 -13.00
CA VAL A 16 -0.95 -8.47 -11.91
C VAL A 16 -0.63 -9.30 -10.67
N LEU A 17 -1.53 -10.19 -10.24
CA LEU A 17 -1.27 -11.10 -9.11
C LEU A 17 -0.21 -12.14 -9.44
N VAL A 18 -0.13 -12.57 -10.70
CA VAL A 18 0.90 -13.50 -11.21
C VAL A 18 2.25 -12.80 -11.29
N ARG A 19 2.31 -11.58 -11.83
CA ARG A 19 3.52 -10.75 -11.76
C ARG A 19 3.87 -10.46 -10.31
N GLY A 20 2.90 -10.21 -9.43
CA GLY A 20 3.10 -9.96 -8.01
C GLY A 20 3.61 -11.17 -7.22
N GLY A 21 3.09 -12.37 -7.46
CA GLY A 21 3.50 -13.62 -6.83
C GLY A 21 4.85 -14.12 -7.34
N VAL A 22 5.10 -14.00 -8.66
CA VAL A 22 6.43 -14.22 -9.25
C VAL A 22 7.41 -13.17 -8.74
N VAL A 23 7.00 -11.91 -8.60
CA VAL A 23 7.79 -10.83 -7.99
C VAL A 23 7.95 -11.01 -6.48
N LEU A 24 7.08 -11.75 -5.78
CA LEU A 24 7.22 -11.99 -4.34
C LEU A 24 8.13 -13.19 -4.03
N LEU A 25 8.02 -14.26 -4.83
CA LEU A 25 9.06 -15.28 -4.94
C LEU A 25 10.38 -14.65 -5.42
N SER A 26 10.31 -13.58 -6.22
CA SER A 26 11.50 -12.78 -6.52
C SER A 26 11.88 -11.85 -5.37
N LEU A 27 10.99 -11.27 -4.55
CA LEU A 27 11.29 -10.27 -3.52
C LEU A 27 11.92 -10.91 -2.28
N VAL A 28 11.57 -12.15 -1.96
CA VAL A 28 12.34 -12.99 -1.02
C VAL A 28 13.76 -13.23 -1.55
N PHE A 29 13.98 -13.13 -2.87
CA PHE A 29 15.28 -13.31 -3.55
C PHE A 29 15.92 -12.00 -4.12
N VAL A 30 15.25 -10.84 -4.04
CA VAL A 30 15.58 -9.56 -4.74
C VAL A 30 15.44 -8.36 -3.77
N ALA A 31 15.35 -8.57 -2.45
CA ALA A 31 15.48 -7.51 -1.43
C ALA A 31 16.93 -6.95 -1.32
N MET A 32 17.55 -6.78 -2.47
CA MET A 32 18.92 -6.49 -2.79
C MET A 32 18.97 -5.00 -3.22
N ALA A 33 19.32 -4.05 -2.30
CA ALA A 33 19.48 -2.60 -2.57
C ALA A 33 20.34 -1.70 -1.57
N ARG A 34 21.68 -1.65 -1.72
CA ARG A 34 22.74 -0.59 -1.77
C ARG A 34 23.38 -0.05 -0.47
N ALA A 35 24.70 -0.25 -0.26
CA ALA A 35 25.62 0.60 0.55
C ALA A 35 27.12 0.28 0.30
N GLU A 36 28.02 1.24 0.61
CA GLU A 36 29.49 1.27 0.33
C GLU A 36 30.38 0.80 1.52
N ASP A 37 31.64 0.45 1.20
CA ASP A 37 32.64 -0.28 2.00
C ASP A 37 33.58 0.60 2.86
N PRO A 38 34.02 0.12 4.05
CA PRO A 38 35.39 0.36 4.49
C PRO A 38 36.10 -0.94 4.93
N GLY A 39 37.25 -1.21 4.29
CA GLY A 39 38.06 -2.40 4.55
C GLY A 39 38.85 -2.41 5.86
N GLY A 40 39.32 -3.62 6.22
CA GLY A 40 40.52 -3.82 7.04
C GLY A 40 40.39 -4.66 8.32
N ALA A 41 40.69 -5.96 8.19
CA ALA A 41 41.49 -6.81 9.09
C ALA A 41 40.94 -7.42 10.41
N ALA A 42 41.62 -8.54 10.72
CA ALA A 42 41.73 -9.37 11.94
C ALA A 42 40.68 -10.46 12.22
N GLU A 43 41.14 -11.71 12.14
CA GLU A 43 40.50 -12.92 12.67
C GLU A 43 40.36 -12.84 14.20
N ARG A 44 39.12 -12.70 14.68
CA ARG A 44 38.71 -13.08 16.04
C ARG A 44 37.68 -14.21 15.89
N ARG A 45 37.78 -15.24 16.74
CA ARG A 45 36.72 -16.25 16.87
C ARG A 45 35.45 -15.58 17.41
N PRO A 46 34.26 -15.90 16.87
CA PRO A 46 33.02 -15.25 17.29
C PRO A 46 32.71 -15.57 18.76
N VAL A 47 32.34 -14.53 19.50
CA VAL A 47 31.64 -14.66 20.79
C VAL A 47 30.16 -14.87 20.48
N ALA A 48 29.44 -15.64 21.30
CA ALA A 48 28.07 -16.03 21.01
C ALA A 48 27.13 -14.81 20.99
N ALA A 49 26.61 -14.47 19.79
CA ALA A 49 25.57 -13.47 19.60
C ALA A 49 24.30 -13.83 20.41
N ALA A 50 23.56 -12.82 20.87
CA ALA A 50 22.30 -13.02 21.56
C ALA A 50 21.25 -13.60 20.61
N ARG A 51 20.74 -14.78 20.97
CA ARG A 51 19.66 -15.48 20.24
C ARG A 51 18.31 -14.98 20.69
N TRP A 52 17.30 -15.08 19.82
CA TRP A 52 15.90 -14.81 20.18
C TRP A 52 15.46 -15.52 21.46
N ASP A 53 15.77 -16.82 21.58
CA ASP A 53 15.46 -17.66 22.74
C ASP A 53 16.45 -17.50 23.90
N GLY A 54 17.53 -16.72 23.70
CA GLY A 54 18.58 -16.48 24.68
C GLY A 54 18.36 -15.24 25.55
N ILE A 55 17.35 -14.43 25.24
CA ILE A 55 16.98 -13.22 26.00
C ILE A 55 15.83 -13.55 26.94
N GLU A 56 16.02 -13.31 28.24
CA GLU A 56 14.99 -13.39 29.27
C GLU A 56 14.71 -11.97 29.79
N ILE A 57 13.44 -11.57 29.80
CA ILE A 57 13.03 -10.23 30.23
C ILE A 57 12.21 -10.38 31.50
N THR A 58 12.47 -9.54 32.50
CA THR A 58 11.75 -9.55 33.78
C THR A 58 11.47 -8.12 34.24
N GLY A 59 10.36 -7.93 34.96
CA GLY A 59 9.97 -6.63 35.53
C GLY A 59 9.24 -5.69 34.56
N ASN A 60 9.04 -6.12 33.32
CA ASN A 60 8.10 -5.52 32.39
C ASN A 60 6.65 -5.85 32.80
N GLU A 61 5.85 -4.83 33.04
CA GLU A 61 4.44 -4.93 33.42
C GLU A 61 3.51 -4.40 32.32
N THR A 62 3.97 -3.38 31.58
CA THR A 62 3.19 -2.72 30.53
C THR A 62 3.31 -3.44 29.18
N PHE A 63 4.51 -3.88 28.82
CA PHE A 63 4.78 -4.50 27.52
C PHE A 63 5.18 -5.98 27.67
N THR A 64 4.73 -6.85 26.76
CA THR A 64 5.07 -8.28 26.78
C THR A 64 6.51 -8.53 26.32
N ASP A 65 7.12 -9.61 26.78
CA ASP A 65 8.47 -10.04 26.39
C ASP A 65 8.62 -10.14 24.87
N GLU A 66 7.62 -10.76 24.21
CA GLU A 66 7.60 -10.96 22.77
C GLU A 66 7.58 -9.63 22.02
N ARG A 67 6.85 -8.63 22.52
CA ARG A 67 6.79 -7.30 21.90
C ARG A 67 8.11 -6.56 22.02
N ILE A 68 8.73 -6.59 23.20
CA ILE A 68 10.04 -5.97 23.43
C ILE A 68 11.10 -6.64 22.53
N LYS A 69 11.13 -7.98 22.49
CA LYS A 69 12.05 -8.72 21.62
C LYS A 69 11.83 -8.40 20.14
N ASN A 70 10.58 -8.38 19.69
CA ASN A 70 10.26 -8.09 18.29
C ASN A 70 10.81 -6.74 17.84
N GLU A 71 10.65 -5.70 18.66
CA GLU A 71 11.15 -4.37 18.33
C GLU A 71 12.67 -4.28 18.45
N LEU A 72 13.27 -4.97 19.44
CA LEU A 72 14.71 -5.02 19.61
C LEU A 72 15.38 -5.71 18.40
N PHE A 73 14.87 -6.85 17.94
CA PHE A 73 15.38 -7.54 16.74
C PHE A 73 15.02 -6.87 15.42
N ALA A 74 14.14 -5.86 15.42
CA ALA A 74 13.91 -4.99 14.28
C ALA A 74 14.77 -3.70 14.34
N ASP A 75 15.46 -3.45 15.45
CA ASP A 75 16.27 -2.26 15.66
C ASP A 75 17.68 -2.42 15.07
N PRO A 76 18.12 -1.54 14.16
CA PRO A 76 19.40 -1.71 13.46
C PRO A 76 20.62 -1.54 14.38
N GLU A 77 20.53 -0.70 15.41
CA GLU A 77 21.63 -0.48 16.37
C GLU A 77 21.81 -1.70 17.26
N PHE A 78 20.71 -2.27 17.77
CA PHE A 78 20.75 -3.56 18.45
C PHE A 78 21.34 -4.66 17.56
N LEU A 79 20.87 -4.81 16.33
CA LEU A 79 21.38 -5.86 15.43
C LEU A 79 22.86 -5.65 15.10
N GLY A 80 23.30 -4.40 14.97
CA GLY A 80 24.70 -4.04 14.82
C GLY A 80 25.52 -4.48 16.03
N ALA A 81 25.07 -4.17 17.25
CA ALA A 81 25.75 -4.59 18.48
C ALA A 81 25.68 -6.11 18.72
N ASN A 82 24.58 -6.74 18.30
CA ASN A 82 24.36 -8.18 18.39
C ASN A 82 25.11 -8.97 17.30
N HIS A 83 25.89 -8.29 16.46
CA HIS A 83 26.55 -8.90 15.33
C HIS A 83 27.70 -9.81 15.80
N PRO A 84 27.85 -11.06 15.29
CA PRO A 84 28.83 -12.05 15.79
C PRO A 84 30.31 -11.65 15.75
N PHE A 85 30.64 -10.59 15.03
CA PHE A 85 31.99 -10.07 14.85
C PHE A 85 32.23 -8.72 15.54
N GLU A 86 31.20 -8.13 16.15
CA GLU A 86 31.38 -6.94 16.95
C GLU A 86 31.94 -7.28 18.33
N ASN A 87 32.55 -6.28 18.95
CA ASN A 87 32.99 -6.42 20.32
C ASN A 87 31.78 -6.27 21.24
N HIS A 88 31.37 -7.35 21.91
CA HIS A 88 30.23 -7.33 22.84
C HIS A 88 30.52 -6.58 24.15
N GLU A 89 31.70 -5.94 24.29
CA GLU A 89 32.03 -5.09 25.45
C GLU A 89 31.02 -3.95 25.65
N ASP A 90 30.36 -3.49 24.58
CA ASP A 90 29.35 -2.41 24.64
C ASP A 90 27.92 -2.93 24.37
N PHE A 91 27.72 -4.26 24.32
CA PHE A 91 26.41 -4.83 23.92
C PHE A 91 25.32 -4.56 24.94
N ASP A 92 25.64 -4.71 26.22
CA ASP A 92 24.77 -4.37 27.34
C ASP A 92 24.41 -2.88 27.34
N GLU A 93 25.39 -2.00 27.09
CA GLU A 93 25.16 -0.56 26.96
C GLU A 93 24.21 -0.23 25.80
N VAL A 94 24.39 -0.85 24.63
CA VAL A 94 23.49 -0.64 23.48
C VAL A 94 22.09 -1.14 23.79
N VAL A 95 21.94 -2.37 24.30
CA VAL A 95 20.61 -2.92 24.63
C VAL A 95 19.91 -2.03 25.67
N GLN A 96 20.63 -1.60 26.70
CA GLN A 96 20.13 -0.71 27.73
C GLN A 96 19.69 0.63 27.12
N ASP A 97 20.53 1.27 26.31
CA ASP A 97 20.22 2.54 25.65
C ASP A 97 18.98 2.44 24.74
N ARG A 98 18.91 1.40 23.88
CA ARG A 98 17.78 1.20 22.98
C ARG A 98 16.47 0.98 23.73
N LEU A 99 16.49 0.16 24.79
CA LEU A 99 15.30 -0.09 25.58
C LEU A 99 14.90 1.12 26.42
N VAL A 100 15.85 1.82 27.05
CA VAL A 100 15.58 3.08 27.78
C VAL A 100 14.95 4.09 26.83
N THR A 101 15.48 4.23 25.61
CA THR A 101 14.93 5.09 24.56
C THR A 101 13.49 4.68 24.22
N GLY A 102 13.22 3.38 24.04
CA GLY A 102 11.86 2.89 23.76
C GLY A 102 10.86 3.17 24.90
N TYR A 103 11.25 2.94 26.16
CA TYR A 103 10.41 3.23 27.32
C TYR A 103 10.20 4.74 27.52
N GLN A 104 11.23 5.55 27.36
CA GLN A 104 11.13 7.00 27.43
C GLN A 104 10.24 7.57 26.31
N HIS A 105 10.28 6.97 25.12
CA HIS A 105 9.38 7.30 24.02
C HIS A 105 7.91 7.05 24.40
N GLU A 106 7.67 5.98 25.16
CA GLU A 106 6.35 5.57 25.62
C GLU A 106 5.91 6.24 26.94
N GLY A 107 6.65 7.24 27.45
CA GLY A 107 6.25 8.04 28.62
C GLY A 107 6.84 7.62 29.96
N PHE A 108 7.78 6.66 29.99
CA PHE A 108 8.43 6.20 31.22
C PHE A 108 9.74 6.97 31.45
N ARG A 109 9.63 8.10 32.15
CA ARG A 109 10.77 9.01 32.40
C ARG A 109 11.85 8.39 33.28
N GLU A 110 11.43 7.61 34.28
CA GLU A 110 12.30 7.09 35.35
C GLU A 110 12.62 5.60 35.16
N VAL A 111 12.48 5.10 33.93
CA VAL A 111 12.79 3.70 33.60
C VAL A 111 14.23 3.37 33.95
N GLN A 112 14.43 2.23 34.60
CA GLN A 112 15.75 1.66 34.88
C GLN A 112 15.82 0.28 34.24
N ILE A 113 16.88 0.06 33.47
CA ILE A 113 17.11 -1.21 32.77
C ILE A 113 18.51 -1.68 33.12
N GLU A 114 18.61 -2.91 33.58
CA GLU A 114 19.88 -3.59 33.85
C GLU A 114 19.99 -4.81 32.94
N VAL A 115 21.08 -4.90 32.18
CA VAL A 115 21.34 -5.99 31.25
C VAL A 115 22.51 -6.79 31.79
N THR A 116 22.27 -8.06 32.12
CA THR A 116 23.30 -8.95 32.66
C THR A 116 23.45 -10.19 31.81
N GLN A 117 24.69 -10.54 31.48
CA GLN A 117 24.99 -11.81 30.84
C GLN A 117 25.04 -12.92 31.90
N THR A 118 24.13 -13.88 31.80
CA THR A 118 24.14 -15.07 32.65
C THR A 118 25.06 -16.13 32.06
N ALA A 119 26.01 -16.61 32.87
CA ALA A 119 26.92 -17.66 32.47
C ALA A 119 26.16 -18.94 32.08
N ALA A 120 26.53 -19.53 30.95
CA ALA A 120 26.04 -20.82 30.51
C ALA A 120 26.28 -21.89 31.61
N PRO A 121 25.24 -22.60 32.10
CA PRO A 121 25.40 -23.60 33.16
C PRO A 121 26.40 -24.70 32.79
N HIS A 122 26.47 -25.07 31.50
CA HIS A 122 27.42 -26.00 30.94
C HIS A 122 27.80 -25.58 29.51
N PRO A 123 29.10 -25.42 29.15
CA PRO A 123 29.52 -25.37 27.76
C PRO A 123 29.11 -26.66 27.04
N PRO A 124 28.59 -26.62 25.80
CA PRO A 124 28.59 -25.49 24.86
C PRO A 124 27.27 -24.70 24.82
N SER A 125 26.57 -24.51 25.95
CA SER A 125 25.34 -23.71 25.93
C SER A 125 25.66 -22.23 25.62
N PRO A 126 24.89 -21.56 24.77
CA PRO A 126 25.10 -20.15 24.49
C PRO A 126 24.85 -19.30 25.75
N ALA A 127 25.48 -18.13 25.81
CA ALA A 127 25.22 -17.17 26.87
C ALA A 127 23.74 -16.74 26.83
N LYS A 128 23.13 -16.61 28.01
CA LYS A 128 21.79 -16.03 28.15
C LYS A 128 21.90 -14.60 28.63
N TRP A 129 21.01 -13.74 28.17
CA TRP A 129 20.94 -12.34 28.58
C TRP A 129 19.70 -12.13 29.42
N LEU A 130 19.87 -11.70 30.66
CA LEU A 130 18.80 -11.32 31.56
C LEU A 130 18.65 -9.79 31.51
N ILE A 131 17.49 -9.32 31.07
CA ILE A 131 17.12 -7.92 31.03
C ILE A 131 16.13 -7.67 32.16
N GLN A 132 16.54 -6.90 33.17
CA GLN A 132 15.70 -6.52 34.29
C GLN A 132 15.21 -5.09 34.09
N ILE A 133 13.89 -4.89 34.12
CA ILE A 133 13.25 -3.61 33.84
C ILE A 133 12.50 -3.16 35.09
N VAL A 134 12.70 -1.91 35.48
CA VAL A 134 11.85 -1.19 36.43
C VAL A 134 11.27 0.00 35.67
N GLU A 135 10.01 -0.12 35.26
CA GLU A 135 9.39 0.85 34.33
C GLU A 135 9.26 2.26 34.93
N GLY A 136 8.94 2.35 36.23
CA GLY A 136 8.59 3.62 36.87
C GLY A 136 7.19 4.13 36.46
N PRO A 137 6.79 5.33 36.91
CA PRO A 137 5.49 5.89 36.56
C PRO A 137 5.47 6.35 35.10
N ARG A 138 4.39 5.98 34.39
CA ARG A 138 4.13 6.48 33.04
C ARG A 138 3.44 7.84 33.08
N VAL A 139 4.00 8.80 32.34
CA VAL A 139 3.43 10.14 32.16
C VAL A 139 2.69 10.21 30.82
N LEU A 140 1.38 10.43 30.86
CA LEU A 140 0.55 10.60 29.67
C LEU A 140 0.58 12.04 29.18
N ARG A 141 0.35 12.24 27.88
CA ARG A 141 0.26 13.56 27.27
C ARG A 141 -0.98 14.31 27.78
N GLY A 142 -0.76 15.53 28.24
CA GLY A 142 -1.76 16.47 28.75
C GLY A 142 -2.22 17.44 27.67
N GLY A 143 -2.61 18.65 28.08
CA GLY A 143 -3.00 19.72 27.17
C GLY A 143 -1.82 20.39 26.46
N VAL A 144 -2.14 21.38 25.63
CA VAL A 144 -1.17 22.31 25.03
C VAL A 144 -1.35 23.67 25.68
N ARG A 145 -0.25 24.29 26.10
CA ARG A 145 -0.23 25.61 26.74
C ARG A 145 0.70 26.54 25.97
N LEU A 146 0.17 27.69 25.56
CA LEU A 146 0.92 28.73 24.90
C LEU A 146 1.28 29.84 25.90
N LEU A 147 2.55 30.24 25.92
CA LEU A 147 3.08 31.37 26.69
C LEU A 147 3.70 32.40 25.73
N GLY A 148 3.89 33.63 26.20
CA GLY A 148 4.63 34.67 25.47
C GLY A 148 3.85 35.47 24.42
N THR A 149 2.67 35.03 23.97
CA THR A 149 1.84 35.79 23.01
C THR A 149 0.33 35.51 23.12
N THR A 150 -0.48 36.45 22.64
CA THR A 150 -1.95 36.31 22.46
C THR A 150 -2.40 36.50 21.01
N GLU A 151 -1.46 36.74 20.09
CA GLU A 151 -1.75 37.00 18.67
C GLU A 151 -2.00 35.72 17.87
N ILE A 152 -1.55 34.57 18.38
CA ILE A 152 -1.78 33.26 17.77
C ILE A 152 -3.17 32.75 18.16
N ASP A 153 -3.88 32.18 17.19
CA ASP A 153 -5.09 31.41 17.45
C ASP A 153 -4.71 30.08 18.15
N THR A 154 -4.74 30.11 19.48
CA THR A 154 -4.37 28.98 20.35
C THR A 154 -5.23 27.74 20.09
N ASP A 155 -6.51 27.93 19.74
CA ASP A 155 -7.41 26.80 19.47
C ASP A 155 -7.01 26.10 18.16
N ARG A 156 -6.68 26.87 17.11
CA ARG A 156 -6.15 26.31 15.84
C ARG A 156 -4.81 25.61 16.03
N LEU A 157 -3.89 26.20 16.80
CA LEU A 157 -2.59 25.59 17.09
C LEU A 157 -2.77 24.28 17.88
N THR A 158 -3.64 24.29 18.90
CA THR A 158 -3.96 23.10 19.70
C THR A 158 -4.58 22.02 18.82
N GLU A 159 -5.53 22.38 17.96
CA GLU A 159 -6.13 21.44 17.01
C GLU A 159 -5.09 20.82 16.06
N ARG A 160 -4.19 21.64 15.51
CA ARG A 160 -3.11 21.19 14.61
C ARG A 160 -2.16 20.19 15.27
N LEU A 161 -1.87 20.39 16.56
CA LEU A 161 -0.96 19.52 17.31
C LEU A 161 -1.66 18.26 17.83
N THR A 162 -2.93 18.34 18.22
CA THR A 162 -3.65 17.26 18.93
C THR A 162 -4.57 16.42 18.05
N LYS A 163 -4.93 16.89 16.85
CA LYS A 163 -5.73 16.13 15.89
C LYS A 163 -4.89 15.66 14.72
N ARG A 164 -5.41 14.67 13.99
CA ARG A 164 -4.82 14.28 12.71
C ARG A 164 -4.90 15.46 11.76
N PHE A 165 -3.84 15.69 11.01
CA PHE A 165 -3.75 16.82 10.10
C PHE A 165 -3.19 16.38 8.73
N PRO A 166 -3.58 17.01 7.62
CA PRO A 166 -2.96 16.76 6.32
C PRO A 166 -1.47 17.19 6.28
N PRO A 167 -0.61 16.49 5.51
CA PRO A 167 0.80 16.87 5.32
C PRO A 167 0.97 18.31 4.82
N SER A 168 2.03 19.00 5.23
CA SER A 168 2.30 20.40 4.85
C SER A 168 2.33 20.65 3.33
N ASP A 169 2.78 19.67 2.54
CA ASP A 169 2.84 19.73 1.08
C ASP A 169 1.53 19.30 0.38
N ALA A 170 0.54 18.83 1.15
CA ALA A 170 -0.73 18.36 0.62
C ALA A 170 -1.54 19.51 0.04
N ILE A 171 -2.00 19.30 -1.18
CA ILE A 171 -2.85 20.23 -1.91
C ILE A 171 -4.28 20.00 -1.48
N ALA A 172 -4.92 21.07 -1.00
CA ALA A 172 -6.35 21.08 -0.79
C ALA A 172 -7.04 20.94 -2.14
N THR A 173 -7.82 19.88 -2.32
CA THR A 173 -8.80 19.74 -3.39
C THR A 173 -10.18 19.68 -2.77
N SER A 174 -11.17 20.23 -3.44
CA SER A 174 -12.54 20.16 -2.97
C SER A 174 -13.24 19.02 -3.65
N VAL A 175 -14.10 18.31 -2.91
CA VAL A 175 -15.07 17.40 -3.49
C VAL A 175 -16.38 17.62 -2.77
N TYR A 176 -17.47 17.32 -3.46
CA TYR A 176 -18.71 17.20 -2.73
C TYR A 176 -18.79 15.82 -2.08
N VAL A 177 -19.16 15.80 -0.80
CA VAL A 177 -19.58 14.60 -0.07
C VAL A 177 -20.82 14.98 0.70
N ASN A 178 -21.92 14.28 0.44
CA ASN A 178 -23.18 14.49 1.15
C ASN A 178 -23.75 15.92 1.00
N ASP A 179 -23.67 16.49 -0.20
CA ASP A 179 -24.06 17.89 -0.52
C ASP A 179 -23.24 18.97 0.19
N GLU A 180 -22.19 18.60 0.93
CA GLU A 180 -21.22 19.51 1.52
C GLU A 180 -19.91 19.49 0.72
N VAL A 181 -19.30 20.67 0.55
CA VAL A 181 -17.95 20.76 0.00
C VAL A 181 -16.98 20.37 1.12
N ILE A 182 -16.36 19.20 0.99
CA ILE A 182 -15.29 18.79 1.89
C ILE A 182 -13.94 18.99 1.21
N THR A 183 -12.96 19.44 2.00
CA THR A 183 -11.58 19.48 1.56
C THR A 183 -10.98 18.07 1.62
N LYS A 184 -10.73 17.48 0.45
CA LYS A 184 -9.81 16.35 0.32
C LYS A 184 -8.39 16.89 0.21
N TRP A 185 -7.48 16.20 0.85
CA TRP A 185 -6.06 16.51 0.75
C TRP A 185 -5.41 15.52 -0.19
N VAL A 186 -4.71 16.00 -1.21
CA VAL A 186 -4.05 15.18 -2.22
C VAL A 186 -2.60 15.59 -2.39
N ASP A 187 -1.76 14.68 -2.88
CA ASP A 187 -0.42 15.01 -3.33
C ASP A 187 -0.43 15.70 -4.71
N GLU A 188 0.75 16.08 -5.21
CA GLU A 188 0.91 16.72 -6.54
C GLU A 188 0.36 15.89 -7.70
N LYS A 189 0.30 14.56 -7.50
CA LYS A 189 -0.19 13.58 -8.46
C LYS A 189 -1.71 13.36 -8.34
N GLY A 190 -2.38 14.06 -7.42
CA GLY A 190 -3.81 13.96 -7.18
C GLY A 190 -4.23 12.75 -6.36
N LYS A 191 -3.29 12.02 -5.75
CA LYS A 191 -3.58 10.88 -4.87
C LYS A 191 -3.87 11.39 -3.47
N GLN A 192 -4.84 10.79 -2.78
CA GLN A 192 -5.19 11.17 -1.40
C GLN A 192 -3.95 11.17 -0.48
N ALA A 193 -3.69 12.33 0.12
CA ALA A 193 -2.61 12.51 1.06
C ALA A 193 -2.88 11.70 2.34
N LYS A 194 -1.84 11.05 2.84
CA LYS A 194 -1.91 10.33 4.11
C LYS A 194 -1.89 11.38 5.23
N TRP A 195 -3.01 11.51 5.93
CA TRP A 195 -3.08 12.35 7.13
C TRP A 195 -1.99 11.95 8.11
N GLU A 196 -1.27 12.94 8.59
CA GLU A 196 -0.29 12.84 9.66
C GLU A 196 -1.02 12.48 10.96
N LYS A 197 -0.35 11.67 11.78
CA LYS A 197 -0.81 11.41 13.13
C LYS A 197 -0.72 12.71 13.95
N PRO A 198 -1.54 12.87 15.00
CA PRO A 198 -1.34 13.98 15.92
C PRO A 198 0.10 13.99 16.43
N VAL A 199 0.69 15.18 16.46
CA VAL A 199 2.00 15.39 17.07
C VAL A 199 1.90 15.12 18.58
N TRP A 200 0.77 15.51 19.17
CA TRP A 200 0.47 15.46 20.60
C TRP A 200 -0.84 14.69 20.87
N ASP A 201 -0.78 13.36 20.76
CA ASP A 201 -1.91 12.48 21.07
C ASP A 201 -2.10 12.31 22.60
N VAL A 202 -3.15 12.90 23.17
CA VAL A 202 -3.40 12.94 24.63
C VAL A 202 -3.58 11.57 25.30
N GLU A 203 -3.77 10.50 24.52
CA GLU A 203 -3.86 9.13 25.03
C GLU A 203 -2.48 8.44 25.13
N LYS A 204 -1.43 9.03 24.55
CA LYS A 204 -0.08 8.44 24.51
C LYS A 204 0.84 8.98 25.59
N GLY A 205 1.92 8.25 25.85
CA GLY A 205 3.01 8.69 26.73
C GLY A 205 3.78 9.90 26.20
N VAL A 206 4.27 10.76 27.10
CA VAL A 206 5.12 11.90 26.74
C VAL A 206 6.46 11.39 26.19
N PRO A 207 6.90 11.80 24.99
CA PRO A 207 8.15 11.31 24.41
C PRO A 207 9.34 12.04 25.05
N PHE A 208 9.97 11.40 26.02
CA PHE A 208 11.14 11.94 26.73
C PHE A 208 12.47 11.68 26.01
N ASP A 209 12.45 10.86 24.97
CA ASP A 209 13.62 10.39 24.21
C ASP A 209 14.18 11.41 23.21
N ASN A 210 13.33 12.26 22.61
CA ASN A 210 13.75 13.14 21.52
C ASN A 210 13.02 14.50 21.50
N PRO A 211 13.57 15.54 22.15
CA PRO A 211 12.98 16.89 22.14
C PRO A 211 13.01 17.55 20.75
N THR A 212 13.99 17.24 19.90
CA THR A 212 14.18 17.89 18.59
C THR A 212 13.04 17.60 17.61
N ALA A 213 12.44 16.41 17.69
CA ALA A 213 11.29 16.05 16.86
C ALA A 213 10.05 16.90 17.18
N MET A 214 9.86 17.26 18.45
CA MET A 214 8.76 18.14 18.87
C MET A 214 8.97 19.56 18.34
N HIS A 215 10.20 20.08 18.41
CA HIS A 215 10.53 21.41 17.87
C HIS A 215 10.11 21.58 16.41
N GLY A 216 10.50 20.64 15.55
CA GLY A 216 10.16 20.67 14.12
C GLY A 216 8.65 20.64 13.88
N ALA A 217 7.93 19.80 14.64
CA ALA A 217 6.49 19.68 14.53
C ALA A 217 5.72 20.93 15.02
N VAL A 218 6.21 21.60 16.07
CA VAL A 218 5.67 22.89 16.51
C VAL A 218 5.95 23.98 15.46
N GLY A 219 7.16 24.01 14.88
CA GLY A 219 7.51 24.92 13.80
C GLY A 219 6.61 24.76 12.56
N GLU A 220 6.35 23.53 12.14
CA GLU A 220 5.41 23.24 11.04
C GLU A 220 3.97 23.65 11.38
N ALA A 221 3.53 23.42 12.62
CA ALA A 221 2.21 23.84 13.08
C ALA A 221 2.05 25.37 13.05
N LEU A 222 3.08 26.12 13.43
CA LEU A 222 3.08 27.58 13.37
C LEU A 222 3.14 28.10 11.93
N SER A 223 3.90 27.44 11.05
CA SER A 223 3.95 27.75 9.62
C SER A 223 2.58 27.55 8.95
N ASP A 224 1.83 26.49 9.32
CA ASP A 224 0.45 26.29 8.87
C ASP A 224 -0.51 27.43 9.29
N LEU A 225 -0.18 28.14 10.37
CA LEU A 225 -0.90 29.32 10.85
C LEU A 225 -0.37 30.64 10.26
N GLY A 226 0.61 30.60 9.35
CA GLY A 226 1.17 31.76 8.68
C GLY A 226 2.42 32.35 9.36
N TYR A 227 3.09 31.61 10.25
CA TYR A 227 4.31 32.04 10.91
C TYR A 227 5.46 31.08 10.59
N SER A 228 6.22 31.35 9.53
CA SER A 228 7.28 30.44 9.08
C SER A 228 8.66 30.65 9.71
N ASN A 229 8.87 31.75 10.44
CA ASN A 229 10.12 32.03 11.16
C ASN A 229 9.93 32.38 12.66
N PRO A 230 9.14 31.62 13.44
CA PRO A 230 8.97 31.91 14.86
C PRO A 230 10.15 31.39 15.67
N LEU A 231 10.55 32.14 16.70
CA LEU A 231 11.47 31.70 17.74
C LEU A 231 10.67 31.22 18.94
N VAL A 232 10.62 29.90 19.12
CA VAL A 232 9.88 29.24 20.20
C VAL A 232 10.75 28.29 20.99
N VAL A 233 10.39 28.09 22.26
CA VAL A 233 10.97 27.06 23.12
C VAL A 233 9.86 26.16 23.63
N GLU A 234 9.97 24.87 23.33
CA GLU A 234 9.06 23.85 23.82
C GLU A 234 9.60 23.13 25.06
N GLY A 235 8.68 22.73 25.93
CA GLY A 235 8.98 21.94 27.11
C GLY A 235 7.77 21.16 27.60
N TYR A 236 7.98 20.30 28.58
CA TYR A 236 6.92 19.52 29.21
C TYR A 236 6.74 19.96 30.65
N GLN A 237 5.52 20.32 31.03
CA GLN A 237 5.17 20.61 32.42
C GLN A 237 4.37 19.44 32.98
N ILE A 238 4.99 18.65 33.85
CA ILE A 238 4.35 17.52 34.52
C ILE A 238 3.49 18.05 35.68
N ASP A 239 2.28 17.51 35.79
CA ASP A 239 1.35 17.82 36.87
C ASP A 239 1.87 17.31 38.23
N GLU A 240 1.28 17.80 39.33
CA GLU A 240 1.68 17.38 40.68
C GLU A 240 1.47 15.87 40.92
N SER A 241 0.58 15.24 40.16
CA SER A 241 0.32 13.80 40.28
C SER A 241 1.39 12.93 39.60
N GLY A 242 2.23 13.52 38.75
CA GLY A 242 3.24 12.80 37.96
C GLY A 242 2.63 11.92 36.87
N ARG A 243 1.33 12.06 36.56
CA ARG A 243 0.63 11.19 35.61
C ARG A 243 0.33 11.87 34.28
N ARG A 244 0.35 13.20 34.23
CA ARG A 244 0.11 13.96 33.00
C ARG A 244 1.16 15.04 32.81
N GLY A 245 1.63 15.21 31.57
CA GLY A 245 2.53 16.30 31.19
C GLY A 245 1.91 17.15 30.09
N ASP A 246 1.75 18.45 30.32
CA ASP A 246 1.30 19.40 29.30
C ASP A 246 2.46 19.81 28.41
N LEU A 247 2.21 19.96 27.10
CA LEU A 247 3.14 20.61 26.17
C LEU A 247 3.08 22.12 26.38
N VAL A 248 4.19 22.71 26.79
CA VAL A 248 4.32 24.16 26.96
C VAL A 248 5.14 24.71 25.81
N ILE A 249 4.56 25.67 25.08
CA ILE A 249 5.21 26.38 23.96
C ILE A 249 5.38 27.83 24.40
N ASP A 250 6.60 28.25 24.65
CA ASP A 250 6.94 29.64 24.97
C ASP A 250 7.39 30.37 23.71
N VAL A 251 6.61 31.36 23.29
CA VAL A 251 6.88 32.15 22.09
C VAL A 251 7.74 33.34 22.48
N ILE A 252 9.02 33.28 22.13
CA ILE A 252 9.97 34.36 22.39
C ILE A 252 9.79 35.47 21.35
N GLU A 253 9.76 35.09 20.06
CA GLU A 253 9.49 36.01 18.94
C GLU A 253 8.58 35.30 17.94
N LEU A 254 7.41 35.87 17.65
CA LEU A 254 6.46 35.27 16.71
C LEU A 254 6.92 35.43 15.24
N GLY A 255 7.63 36.51 14.94
CA GLY A 255 7.95 36.92 13.57
C GLY A 255 6.78 37.63 12.88
N GLU A 256 6.99 38.05 11.63
CA GLU A 256 5.93 38.61 10.79
C GLU A 256 5.05 37.48 10.22
N HIS A 257 3.77 37.79 10.01
CA HIS A 257 2.88 36.88 9.29
C HIS A 257 3.31 36.78 7.83
N ASP A 258 3.32 35.56 7.30
CA ASP A 258 3.64 35.25 5.91
C ASP A 258 2.71 36.00 4.95
N ARG A 259 3.26 36.47 3.82
CA ARG A 259 2.58 37.29 2.82
C ARG A 259 2.88 36.83 1.41
N ALA A 260 1.92 36.96 0.49
CA ALA A 260 2.16 36.72 -0.93
C ALA A 260 2.92 37.90 -1.57
N GLU A 261 4.23 38.00 -1.37
CA GLU A 261 5.07 39.01 -2.05
C GLU A 261 5.05 38.84 -3.57
N SER A 262 4.88 37.61 -4.04
CA SER A 262 4.65 37.32 -5.45
C SER A 262 3.52 36.31 -5.61
N ILE A 263 2.77 36.43 -6.71
CA ILE A 263 1.73 35.47 -7.09
C ILE A 263 2.06 34.97 -8.48
N GLU A 264 2.24 33.67 -8.67
CA GLU A 264 2.51 33.05 -9.96
C GLU A 264 1.28 32.28 -10.42
N ILE A 265 0.78 32.57 -11.62
CA ILE A 265 -0.37 31.85 -12.20
C ILE A 265 0.05 31.26 -13.53
N THR A 266 -0.08 29.94 -13.67
CA THR A 266 0.31 29.19 -14.86
C THR A 266 -0.84 28.35 -15.41
N GLY A 267 -0.77 27.99 -16.70
CA GLY A 267 -1.75 27.14 -17.37
C GLY A 267 -3.02 27.86 -17.88
N LEU A 268 -2.99 29.20 -17.92
CA LEU A 268 -4.04 30.02 -18.51
C LEU A 268 -4.07 29.91 -20.05
N LYS A 269 -5.21 29.51 -20.62
CA LYS A 269 -5.48 29.38 -22.06
C LYS A 269 -6.62 30.32 -22.53
N ILE A 270 -7.58 30.61 -21.64
CA ILE A 270 -8.86 31.30 -21.80
C ILE A 270 -8.96 32.51 -20.88
N ASN A 271 -8.67 32.35 -19.57
CA ASN A 271 -8.72 33.45 -18.60
C ASN A 271 -7.43 34.27 -18.64
N ARG A 272 -7.55 35.54 -18.26
CA ARG A 272 -6.40 36.43 -18.00
C ARG A 272 -6.03 36.40 -16.53
N ARG A 273 -4.75 36.61 -16.22
CA ARG A 273 -4.24 36.69 -14.85
C ARG A 273 -5.08 37.60 -13.93
N GLN A 274 -5.42 38.80 -14.39
CA GLN A 274 -6.23 39.75 -13.59
C GLN A 274 -7.65 39.25 -13.31
N GLN A 275 -8.25 38.46 -14.21
CA GLN A 275 -9.58 37.88 -14.00
C GLN A 275 -9.54 36.83 -12.89
N VAL A 276 -8.49 35.99 -12.87
CA VAL A 276 -8.28 35.02 -11.80
C VAL A 276 -8.08 35.72 -10.45
N LEU A 277 -7.19 36.72 -10.39
CA LEU A 277 -6.94 37.48 -9.16
C LEU A 277 -8.20 38.19 -8.66
N ALA A 278 -8.97 38.82 -9.55
CA ALA A 278 -10.21 39.50 -9.20
C ALA A 278 -11.29 38.53 -8.71
N TYR A 279 -11.43 37.36 -9.35
CA TYR A 279 -12.36 36.32 -8.93
C TYR A 279 -12.01 35.76 -7.54
N LEU A 280 -10.71 35.56 -7.28
CA LEU A 280 -10.23 35.07 -5.99
C LEU A 280 -10.26 36.13 -4.90
N GLY A 281 -10.22 37.41 -5.27
CA GLY A 281 -10.15 38.52 -4.32
C GLY A 281 -8.80 38.58 -3.59
N ILE A 282 -7.70 38.26 -4.29
CA ILE A 282 -6.34 38.23 -3.73
C ILE A 282 -5.43 39.21 -4.46
N ALA A 283 -4.49 39.79 -3.71
CA ALA A 283 -3.48 40.73 -4.19
C ALA A 283 -2.10 40.41 -3.59
N THR A 284 -1.06 40.93 -4.24
CA THR A 284 0.30 40.89 -3.68
C THR A 284 0.34 41.62 -2.34
N GLY A 285 0.98 41.00 -1.35
CA GLY A 285 1.09 41.50 0.02
C GLY A 285 0.01 41.01 0.98
N ASP A 286 -1.01 40.31 0.50
CA ASP A 286 -2.04 39.70 1.35
C ASP A 286 -1.43 38.63 2.26
N PRO A 287 -1.91 38.48 3.51
CA PRO A 287 -1.46 37.44 4.42
C PRO A 287 -1.82 36.07 3.86
N VAL A 288 -0.89 35.11 3.97
CA VAL A 288 -1.10 33.74 3.52
C VAL A 288 -0.86 32.78 4.66
N ASP A 289 -1.89 32.01 4.98
CA ASP A 289 -1.83 30.83 5.84
C ASP A 289 -2.40 29.61 5.10
N ARG A 290 -2.38 28.43 5.72
CA ARG A 290 -2.92 27.23 5.10
C ARG A 290 -4.42 27.32 4.81
N ARG A 291 -5.18 28.11 5.57
CA ARG A 291 -6.61 28.30 5.37
C ARG A 291 -6.88 29.13 4.11
N SER A 292 -6.15 30.21 3.90
CA SER A 292 -6.26 31.04 2.70
C SER A 292 -5.97 30.23 1.43
N VAL A 293 -4.96 29.34 1.45
CA VAL A 293 -4.65 28.41 0.35
C VAL A 293 -5.82 27.46 0.09
N GLN A 294 -6.47 26.93 1.13
CA GLN A 294 -7.67 26.09 1.00
C GLN A 294 -8.83 26.86 0.38
N ASP A 295 -9.12 28.06 0.88
CA ASP A 295 -10.22 28.91 0.40
C ASP A 295 -10.04 29.26 -1.08
N ILE A 296 -8.80 29.58 -1.50
CA ILE A 296 -8.47 29.84 -2.90
C ILE A 296 -8.72 28.59 -3.76
N SER A 297 -8.23 27.43 -3.32
CA SER A 297 -8.43 26.18 -4.06
C SER A 297 -9.90 25.80 -4.18
N GLN A 298 -10.68 25.99 -3.11
CA GLN A 298 -12.12 25.74 -3.09
C GLN A 298 -12.86 26.66 -4.06
N ARG A 299 -12.58 27.97 -4.08
CA ARG A 299 -13.21 28.91 -5.02
C ARG A 299 -12.92 28.55 -6.47
N LEU A 300 -11.70 28.11 -6.78
CA LEU A 300 -11.33 27.62 -8.11
C LEU A 300 -12.09 26.34 -8.48
N PHE A 301 -12.20 25.39 -7.55
CA PHE A 301 -12.96 24.16 -7.74
C PHE A 301 -14.44 24.43 -8.03
N GLU A 302 -15.08 25.24 -7.18
CA GLU A 302 -16.51 25.57 -7.27
C GLU A 302 -16.85 26.31 -8.56
N SER A 303 -15.88 26.98 -9.18
CA SER A 303 -16.06 27.62 -10.49
C SER A 303 -16.36 26.63 -11.62
N GLY A 304 -15.91 25.38 -11.48
CA GLY A 304 -16.00 24.29 -12.46
C GLY A 304 -15.38 24.55 -13.83
N ARG A 305 -14.52 25.57 -13.94
CA ARG A 305 -13.85 25.95 -15.20
C ARG A 305 -12.48 25.30 -15.41
N PHE A 306 -12.01 24.55 -14.42
CA PHE A 306 -10.69 23.94 -14.40
C PHE A 306 -10.83 22.43 -14.22
N GLU A 307 -10.14 21.64 -15.05
CA GLU A 307 -10.06 20.18 -14.88
C GLU A 307 -9.15 19.83 -13.69
N LYS A 308 -8.10 20.63 -13.50
CA LYS A 308 -7.17 20.54 -12.37
C LYS A 308 -6.79 21.93 -11.88
N GLN A 309 -6.69 22.08 -10.57
CA GLN A 309 -6.20 23.27 -9.89
C GLN A 309 -5.29 22.86 -8.74
N THR A 310 -4.14 23.51 -8.65
CA THR A 310 -3.19 23.35 -7.55
C THR A 310 -2.84 24.73 -7.01
N VAL A 311 -2.90 24.89 -5.70
CA VAL A 311 -2.53 26.12 -5.00
C VAL A 311 -1.49 25.77 -3.95
N LYS A 312 -0.35 26.44 -3.97
CA LYS A 312 0.75 26.24 -3.01
C LYS A 312 1.34 27.57 -2.61
N PHE A 313 1.78 27.67 -1.37
CA PHE A 313 2.54 28.81 -0.88
C PHE A 313 3.94 28.34 -0.48
N ASP A 314 4.95 29.01 -1.01
CA ASP A 314 6.34 28.82 -0.58
C ASP A 314 6.74 29.98 0.34
N ALA A 315 6.80 29.69 1.64
CA ALA A 315 7.15 30.68 2.65
C ALA A 315 8.60 31.19 2.52
N LYS A 316 9.52 30.45 1.90
CA LYS A 316 10.91 30.91 1.72
C LYS A 316 11.02 31.98 0.66
N SER A 317 10.27 31.83 -0.42
CA SER A 317 10.21 32.80 -1.52
C SER A 317 9.01 33.75 -1.41
N GLN A 318 8.20 33.62 -0.36
CA GLN A 318 6.95 34.37 -0.14
C GLN A 318 6.06 34.39 -1.40
N THR A 319 6.02 33.26 -2.11
CA THR A 319 5.38 33.14 -3.43
C THR A 319 4.18 32.20 -3.38
N LEU A 320 3.02 32.74 -3.80
CA LEU A 320 1.79 31.98 -3.98
C LEU A 320 1.69 31.46 -5.42
N GLN A 321 1.84 30.15 -5.59
CA GLN A 321 1.78 29.47 -6.89
C GLN A 321 0.38 28.89 -7.13
N ILE A 322 -0.21 29.26 -8.26
CA ILE A 322 -1.52 28.79 -8.74
C ILE A 322 -1.31 28.14 -10.11
N VAL A 323 -1.49 26.82 -10.19
CA VAL A 323 -1.38 26.05 -11.43
C VAL A 323 -2.77 25.59 -11.83
N LEU A 324 -3.19 25.95 -13.04
CA LEU A 324 -4.55 25.71 -13.55
C LEU A 324 -4.50 24.89 -14.83
N ASP A 325 -5.48 24.02 -15.05
CA ASP A 325 -5.75 23.42 -16.35
C ASP A 325 -7.17 23.78 -16.79
N GLU A 326 -7.26 24.73 -17.72
CA GLU A 326 -8.54 25.28 -18.18
C GLU A 326 -9.23 24.37 -19.21
N ILE A 327 -10.54 24.20 -19.01
CA ILE A 327 -11.38 23.43 -19.92
C ILE A 327 -11.79 24.30 -21.11
N GLY A 328 -11.52 23.80 -22.32
CA GLY A 328 -11.87 24.46 -23.58
C GLY A 328 -13.38 24.75 -23.71
N GLY A 329 -13.73 25.87 -24.34
CA GLY A 329 -15.12 26.20 -24.70
C GLY A 329 -15.98 26.77 -23.57
N LEU A 330 -15.45 26.87 -22.34
CA LEU A 330 -16.16 27.45 -21.21
C LEU A 330 -16.07 28.99 -21.17
N PRO A 331 -17.06 29.68 -20.57
CA PRO A 331 -16.99 31.12 -20.33
C PRO A 331 -15.89 31.46 -19.32
N ARG A 332 -15.38 32.69 -19.41
CA ARG A 332 -14.37 33.20 -18.46
C ARG A 332 -14.92 33.30 -17.03
N LEU A 333 -14.03 33.47 -16.06
CA LEU A 333 -14.40 33.61 -14.64
C LEU A 333 -15.26 34.84 -14.35
N ASP A 334 -15.08 35.92 -15.11
CA ASP A 334 -15.87 37.16 -15.01
C ASP A 334 -17.17 37.12 -15.83
N GLU A 335 -17.40 36.05 -16.57
CA GLU A 335 -18.62 35.82 -17.34
C GLU A 335 -19.57 34.88 -16.58
N PRO A 336 -20.88 35.18 -16.51
CA PRO A 336 -21.83 34.31 -15.82
C PRO A 336 -22.00 32.98 -16.57
N LEU A 337 -22.20 31.90 -15.80
CA LEU A 337 -22.65 30.63 -16.37
C LEU A 337 -24.06 30.78 -16.95
N ASN A 338 -24.34 30.11 -18.07
CA ASN A 338 -25.68 30.01 -18.63
C ASN A 338 -26.62 29.20 -17.70
N GLU A 339 -27.93 29.27 -17.93
CA GLU A 339 -28.91 28.60 -17.06
C GLU A 339 -28.78 27.07 -17.04
N ASN A 340 -28.43 26.45 -18.18
CA ASN A 340 -28.24 25.00 -18.26
C ASN A 340 -27.04 24.55 -17.42
N ALA A 341 -25.92 25.29 -17.46
CA ALA A 341 -24.75 25.05 -16.63
C ALA A 341 -25.07 25.20 -15.13
N LYS A 342 -25.91 26.16 -14.75
CA LYS A 342 -26.38 26.30 -13.36
C LYS A 342 -27.21 25.10 -12.89
N ILE A 343 -28.04 24.53 -13.77
CA ILE A 343 -28.81 23.30 -13.46
C ILE A 343 -27.86 22.09 -13.36
N LEU A 344 -26.93 21.95 -14.29
CA LEU A 344 -25.94 20.86 -14.29
C LEU A 344 -24.99 20.92 -13.09
N LEU A 345 -24.72 22.10 -12.54
CA LEU A 345 -24.05 22.25 -11.24
C LEU A 345 -24.85 21.62 -10.09
N LYS A 346 -26.19 21.75 -10.11
CA LYS A 346 -27.05 21.08 -9.12
C LYS A 346 -27.05 19.57 -9.31
N VAL A 347 -27.01 19.09 -10.56
CA VAL A 347 -26.82 17.65 -10.86
C VAL A 347 -25.53 17.14 -10.24
N SER A 348 -24.43 17.88 -10.42
CA SER A 348 -23.14 17.51 -9.83
C SER A 348 -23.22 17.35 -8.32
N ARG A 349 -23.85 18.32 -7.63
CA ARG A 349 -24.11 18.27 -6.18
C ARG A 349 -25.00 17.08 -5.82
N TRP A 350 -26.14 16.94 -6.47
CA TRP A 350 -27.06 15.85 -6.19
C TRP A 350 -26.40 14.47 -6.33
N LEU A 351 -25.61 14.23 -7.36
CA LEU A 351 -24.88 12.96 -7.54
C LEU A 351 -23.84 12.70 -6.45
N SER A 352 -23.17 13.74 -5.97
CA SER A 352 -22.20 13.60 -4.89
C SER A 352 -22.83 13.21 -3.54
N GLY A 353 -24.13 13.49 -3.37
CA GLY A 353 -24.91 13.17 -2.17
C GLY A 353 -25.52 11.75 -2.16
N ILE A 354 -25.27 10.91 -3.17
CA ILE A 354 -25.84 9.55 -3.24
C ILE A 354 -25.55 8.75 -1.96
N GLY A 355 -24.31 8.82 -1.47
CA GLY A 355 -23.86 8.08 -0.30
C GLY A 355 -24.61 8.44 1.00
N SER A 356 -24.82 9.73 1.30
CA SER A 356 -25.58 10.16 2.49
C SER A 356 -27.04 9.84 2.42
N ARG A 357 -27.65 9.98 1.24
CA ARG A 357 -29.07 9.67 1.04
C ARG A 357 -29.35 8.17 1.19
N GLY A 358 -28.31 7.34 1.11
CA GLY A 358 -28.44 5.89 1.12
C GLY A 358 -28.99 5.37 -0.21
N ASP A 359 -28.86 6.15 -1.28
CA ASP A 359 -29.19 5.76 -2.63
C ASP A 359 -28.14 4.79 -3.16
N ASP A 360 -28.58 3.83 -3.95
CA ASP A 360 -27.75 2.98 -4.78
C ASP A 360 -27.83 3.50 -6.23
N PHE A 361 -26.71 3.46 -6.95
CA PHE A 361 -26.66 3.74 -8.38
C PHE A 361 -26.64 2.43 -9.15
N GLU A 362 -27.61 2.21 -10.03
CA GLU A 362 -27.67 1.04 -10.89
C GLU A 362 -27.54 1.44 -12.36
N SER A 363 -26.68 0.72 -13.07
CA SER A 363 -26.52 0.82 -14.51
C SER A 363 -26.79 -0.55 -15.13
N GLU A 364 -27.74 -0.60 -16.05
CA GLU A 364 -28.08 -1.78 -16.84
C GLU A 364 -27.88 -1.47 -18.32
N SER A 365 -27.11 -2.31 -19.02
CA SER A 365 -26.82 -2.14 -20.45
C SER A 365 -26.82 -3.48 -21.18
N ILE A 366 -27.19 -3.47 -22.46
CA ILE A 366 -27.14 -4.63 -23.35
C ILE A 366 -26.12 -4.36 -24.44
N ARG A 367 -25.05 -5.17 -24.50
CA ARG A 367 -24.00 -5.07 -25.53
C ARG A 367 -23.63 -6.44 -26.02
N ASP A 368 -23.54 -6.61 -27.34
CA ASP A 368 -23.17 -7.88 -27.99
C ASP A 368 -23.96 -9.11 -27.47
N GLY A 369 -25.27 -8.94 -27.22
CA GLY A 369 -26.14 -10.01 -26.69
C GLY A 369 -25.93 -10.33 -25.20
N MET A 370 -25.17 -9.50 -24.46
CA MET A 370 -24.95 -9.65 -23.03
C MET A 370 -25.63 -8.51 -22.28
N ARG A 371 -26.45 -8.87 -21.29
CA ARG A 371 -27.03 -7.95 -20.30
C ARG A 371 -26.05 -7.79 -19.16
N MET A 372 -25.60 -6.56 -18.97
CA MET A 372 -24.74 -6.16 -17.87
C MET A 372 -25.54 -5.35 -16.88
N ARG A 373 -25.42 -5.69 -15.60
CA ARG A 373 -26.06 -4.97 -14.51
C ARG A 373 -25.03 -4.69 -13.42
N THR A 374 -24.85 -3.43 -13.11
CA THR A 374 -23.89 -2.98 -12.08
C THR A 374 -24.62 -2.12 -11.06
N ILE A 375 -24.37 -2.35 -9.78
CA ILE A 375 -24.94 -1.56 -8.69
C ILE A 375 -23.81 -1.09 -7.79
N PHE A 376 -23.75 0.21 -7.59
CA PHE A 376 -22.80 0.86 -6.71
C PHE A 376 -23.52 1.46 -5.50
N SER A 377 -23.02 1.17 -4.31
CA SER A 377 -23.61 1.58 -3.05
C SER A 377 -22.54 1.89 -2.01
N ALA A 378 -22.84 2.76 -1.05
CA ALA A 378 -22.02 2.94 0.15
C ALA A 378 -21.86 1.64 0.99
N ARG A 379 -22.65 0.60 0.68
CA ARG A 379 -22.64 -0.70 1.36
C ARG A 379 -21.95 -1.81 0.57
N GLY A 380 -21.65 -1.59 -0.71
CA GLY A 380 -21.14 -2.64 -1.58
C GLY A 380 -21.17 -2.30 -3.06
N VAL A 381 -20.57 -3.19 -3.85
CA VAL A 381 -20.69 -3.22 -5.30
C VAL A 381 -21.27 -4.57 -5.70
N PHE A 382 -22.20 -4.55 -6.64
CA PHE A 382 -22.72 -5.75 -7.29
C PHE A 382 -22.51 -5.63 -8.78
N PHE A 383 -22.16 -6.75 -9.40
CA PHE A 383 -21.95 -6.87 -10.82
C PHE A 383 -22.56 -8.19 -11.30
N GLU A 384 -23.33 -8.14 -12.37
CA GLU A 384 -23.92 -9.29 -13.03
C GLU A 384 -23.73 -9.15 -14.53
N ILE A 385 -23.24 -10.23 -15.13
CA ILE A 385 -23.28 -10.46 -16.57
C ILE A 385 -24.20 -11.65 -16.76
N ALA A 386 -25.23 -11.45 -17.58
CA ALA A 386 -26.13 -12.49 -18.02
C ALA A 386 -26.27 -12.41 -19.54
N GLU A 387 -26.62 -13.50 -20.17
CA GLU A 387 -27.01 -13.46 -21.57
C GLU A 387 -28.33 -12.69 -21.73
N ALA A 388 -28.43 -11.89 -22.79
CA ALA A 388 -29.70 -11.26 -23.15
C ALA A 388 -30.73 -12.35 -23.49
N ALA A 389 -32.01 -12.07 -23.25
CA ALA A 389 -33.09 -13.04 -23.37
C ALA A 389 -33.17 -13.70 -24.77
N ASP A 390 -32.62 -13.05 -25.79
CA ASP A 390 -32.64 -13.49 -27.20
C ASP A 390 -31.44 -14.39 -27.58
N THR A 391 -30.45 -14.58 -26.70
CA THR A 391 -29.26 -15.44 -26.90
C THR A 391 -28.98 -16.35 -25.71
N PRO A 392 -29.89 -17.26 -25.32
CA PRO A 392 -29.73 -18.05 -24.10
C PRO A 392 -28.78 -19.26 -24.24
N GLY A 393 -27.89 -19.43 -23.27
CA GLY A 393 -27.27 -20.69 -22.82
C GLY A 393 -25.83 -20.98 -23.25
N VAL A 394 -25.08 -20.06 -23.86
CA VAL A 394 -23.75 -20.35 -24.43
C VAL A 394 -22.62 -20.12 -23.41
N HIS A 395 -22.68 -19.03 -22.66
CA HIS A 395 -21.60 -18.58 -21.75
C HIS A 395 -21.96 -18.74 -20.27
N GLY A 396 -23.25 -18.65 -19.93
CA GLY A 396 -23.73 -18.68 -18.55
C GLY A 396 -23.66 -17.31 -17.86
N ASP A 397 -24.19 -17.23 -16.64
CA ASP A 397 -24.25 -15.99 -15.87
C ASP A 397 -23.06 -15.91 -14.91
N LEU A 398 -22.44 -14.74 -14.82
CA LEU A 398 -21.44 -14.42 -13.81
C LEU A 398 -21.99 -13.31 -12.91
N ALA A 399 -22.05 -13.57 -11.60
CA ALA A 399 -22.42 -12.57 -10.61
C ALA A 399 -21.30 -12.42 -9.57
N ALA A 400 -20.93 -11.18 -9.28
CA ALA A 400 -19.95 -10.84 -8.26
C ALA A 400 -20.52 -9.77 -7.32
N MET A 401 -20.23 -9.90 -6.04
CA MET A 401 -20.63 -8.96 -5.02
C MET A 401 -19.49 -8.73 -4.04
N ILE A 402 -19.27 -7.47 -3.70
CA ILE A 402 -18.32 -7.07 -2.67
C ILE A 402 -19.10 -6.23 -1.66
N ASP A 403 -19.18 -6.67 -0.41
CA ASP A 403 -19.79 -5.91 0.68
C ASP A 403 -18.79 -5.73 1.83
N ARG A 404 -19.24 -5.20 2.97
CA ARG A 404 -18.37 -4.96 4.14
C ARG A 404 -17.82 -6.22 4.80
N ARG A 405 -18.38 -7.39 4.51
CA ARG A 405 -18.09 -8.66 5.17
C ARG A 405 -17.42 -9.66 4.26
N GLN A 406 -17.65 -9.57 2.95
CA GLN A 406 -17.22 -10.62 2.04
C GLN A 406 -17.11 -10.15 0.58
N VAL A 407 -16.24 -10.84 -0.14
CA VAL A 407 -16.28 -10.96 -1.59
C VAL A 407 -16.98 -12.26 -1.93
N MET A 408 -17.93 -12.21 -2.85
CA MET A 408 -18.69 -13.37 -3.31
C MET A 408 -18.71 -13.38 -4.84
N VAL A 409 -18.40 -14.52 -5.44
CA VAL A 409 -18.45 -14.72 -6.89
C VAL A 409 -19.18 -16.03 -7.18
N ASP A 410 -20.12 -15.98 -8.11
CA ASP A 410 -20.88 -17.13 -8.59
C ASP A 410 -20.87 -17.16 -10.12
N HIS A 411 -20.69 -18.35 -10.68
CA HIS A 411 -20.89 -18.60 -12.10
C HIS A 411 -21.94 -19.69 -12.28
N SER A 412 -22.91 -19.51 -13.19
CA SER A 412 -24.04 -20.44 -13.34
C SER A 412 -23.62 -21.85 -13.76
N ARG A 413 -22.54 -21.97 -14.55
CA ARG A 413 -21.93 -23.25 -14.97
C ARG A 413 -21.06 -23.95 -13.92
N LEU A 414 -20.86 -23.35 -12.75
CA LEU A 414 -20.09 -23.95 -11.66
C LEU A 414 -21.05 -24.44 -10.57
N ASP A 415 -20.81 -25.63 -10.04
CA ASP A 415 -21.58 -26.17 -8.92
C ASP A 415 -21.24 -25.47 -7.60
N GLU A 416 -20.08 -24.80 -7.53
CA GLU A 416 -19.55 -24.12 -6.36
C GLU A 416 -19.54 -22.59 -6.50
N LYS A 417 -19.56 -21.91 -5.35
CA LYS A 417 -19.43 -20.46 -5.24
C LYS A 417 -18.18 -20.07 -4.47
N LEU A 418 -17.56 -18.96 -4.85
CA LEU A 418 -16.48 -18.37 -4.07
C LEU A 418 -17.06 -17.45 -3.00
N ARG A 419 -16.57 -17.60 -1.77
CA ARG A 419 -16.76 -16.62 -0.70
C ARG A 419 -15.44 -16.41 0.01
N VAL A 420 -14.99 -15.16 0.06
CA VAL A 420 -13.83 -14.75 0.83
C VAL A 420 -14.31 -13.74 1.87
N GLU A 421 -14.11 -14.03 3.14
CA GLU A 421 -14.44 -13.09 4.21
C GLU A 421 -13.43 -11.93 4.23
N LEU A 422 -13.95 -10.71 4.39
CA LEU A 422 -13.14 -9.53 4.59
C LEU A 422 -12.96 -9.35 6.10
N HIS A 423 -11.71 -9.36 6.55
CA HIS A 423 -11.36 -9.08 7.93
C HIS A 423 -11.33 -7.57 8.20
N ASP A 424 -11.53 -7.19 9.46
CA ASP A 424 -11.66 -5.81 9.94
C ASP A 424 -10.34 -5.01 9.93
N GLU A 425 -9.40 -5.31 9.03
CA GLU A 425 -8.03 -4.73 9.07
C GLU A 425 -7.51 -4.27 7.71
N GLY A 426 -8.21 -4.62 6.63
CA GLY A 426 -7.99 -4.08 5.28
C GLY A 426 -9.13 -3.18 4.83
N GLN A 427 -8.79 -2.07 4.17
CA GLN A 427 -9.78 -1.21 3.51
C GLN A 427 -9.74 -1.41 1.99
N ILE A 428 -10.91 -1.66 1.40
CA ILE A 428 -11.15 -1.65 -0.04
C ILE A 428 -11.86 -0.34 -0.39
N LEU A 429 -11.24 0.46 -1.26
CA LEU A 429 -11.80 1.72 -1.74
C LEU A 429 -12.24 1.59 -3.19
N PHE A 430 -13.51 1.90 -3.43
CA PHE A 430 -14.14 1.99 -4.73
C PHE A 430 -14.47 3.46 -5.02
N SER A 431 -14.19 3.91 -6.23
CA SER A 431 -14.69 5.20 -6.68
C SER A 431 -15.27 5.12 -8.07
N HIS A 432 -16.40 5.80 -8.28
CA HIS A 432 -17.04 5.91 -9.57
C HIS A 432 -17.21 7.39 -9.91
N ARG A 433 -16.71 7.82 -11.07
CA ARG A 433 -16.80 9.19 -11.57
C ARG A 433 -17.52 9.20 -12.89
N ILE A 434 -18.45 10.13 -13.05
CA ILE A 434 -19.17 10.39 -14.30
C ILE A 434 -18.86 11.83 -14.68
N SER A 435 -18.49 12.04 -15.95
CA SER A 435 -18.02 13.34 -16.45
C SER A 435 -18.39 13.56 -17.91
N ALA A 436 -18.48 14.81 -18.33
CA ALA A 436 -18.60 15.22 -19.71
C ALA A 436 -17.45 14.60 -20.51
N SER A 437 -17.78 13.91 -21.59
CA SER A 437 -16.74 13.36 -22.45
C SER A 437 -16.02 14.49 -23.20
N PRO A 438 -14.67 14.48 -23.27
CA PRO A 438 -13.93 15.39 -24.14
C PRO A 438 -14.02 14.98 -25.62
N LYS A 439 -14.53 13.77 -25.91
CA LYS A 439 -14.69 13.24 -27.27
C LYS A 439 -16.07 13.62 -27.84
N PRO A 440 -16.15 14.21 -29.05
CA PRO A 440 -17.43 14.62 -29.65
C PRO A 440 -18.42 13.49 -29.95
N ASP A 441 -17.96 12.25 -30.06
CA ASP A 441 -18.77 11.06 -30.33
C ASP A 441 -19.33 10.39 -29.07
N LYS A 442 -19.02 10.91 -27.87
CA LYS A 442 -19.49 10.33 -26.60
C LYS A 442 -20.17 11.39 -25.76
N PHE A 443 -21.28 11.05 -25.13
CA PHE A 443 -22.00 11.95 -24.24
C PHE A 443 -21.29 12.10 -22.89
N LEU A 444 -21.16 10.99 -22.16
CA LEU A 444 -20.54 10.92 -20.84
C LEU A 444 -19.38 9.92 -20.82
N ALA A 445 -18.34 10.25 -20.06
CA ALA A 445 -17.25 9.37 -19.70
C ALA A 445 -17.46 8.85 -18.27
N SER A 446 -17.47 7.53 -18.12
CA SER A 446 -17.52 6.82 -16.85
C SER A 446 -16.14 6.30 -16.49
N ARG A 447 -15.66 6.60 -15.28
CA ARG A 447 -14.39 6.07 -14.75
C ARG A 447 -14.64 5.38 -13.42
N PHE A 448 -14.32 4.10 -13.36
CA PHE A 448 -14.34 3.33 -12.12
C PHE A 448 -12.91 3.03 -11.68
N ASN A 449 -12.57 3.35 -10.44
CA ASN A 449 -11.28 3.00 -9.85
C ASN A 449 -11.47 2.10 -8.64
N PHE A 450 -10.67 1.04 -8.59
CA PHE A 450 -10.56 0.12 -7.48
C PHE A 450 -9.18 0.24 -6.83
N HIS A 451 -9.15 0.39 -5.50
CA HIS A 451 -7.94 0.36 -4.71
C HIS A 451 -8.10 -0.64 -3.55
N GLY A 452 -7.40 -1.76 -3.63
CA GLY A 452 -7.34 -2.74 -2.54
C GLY A 452 -6.13 -2.52 -1.62
N ASN A 453 -6.20 -3.08 -0.42
CA ASN A 453 -5.11 -3.16 0.55
C ASN A 453 -4.58 -1.81 1.07
N VAL A 454 -5.51 -0.89 1.37
CA VAL A 454 -5.19 0.29 2.18
C VAL A 454 -5.25 -0.15 3.65
N PRO A 455 -4.24 0.14 4.49
CA PRO A 455 -4.31 -0.18 5.91
C PRO A 455 -5.60 0.36 6.52
N LEU A 456 -6.40 -0.50 7.17
CA LEU A 456 -7.66 -0.04 7.74
C LEU A 456 -7.37 1.00 8.82
N LYS A 457 -7.90 2.21 8.62
CA LYS A 457 -7.81 3.25 9.64
C LYS A 457 -8.88 3.00 10.69
N ARG A 458 -8.50 3.00 11.96
CA ARG A 458 -9.40 2.94 13.13
C ARG A 458 -10.65 3.82 12.90
N GLY A 459 -11.84 3.22 13.02
CA GLY A 459 -13.13 3.89 12.82
C GLY A 459 -13.66 3.94 11.37
N ARG A 460 -12.95 3.36 10.39
CA ARG A 460 -13.45 3.20 9.03
C ARG A 460 -13.94 1.79 8.76
N THR A 461 -14.86 1.65 7.82
CA THR A 461 -15.36 0.35 7.37
C THR A 461 -14.36 -0.31 6.43
N PRO A 462 -14.26 -1.66 6.42
CA PRO A 462 -13.43 -2.43 5.48
C PRO A 462 -13.70 -2.13 4.00
N LEU A 463 -14.81 -1.46 3.73
CA LEU A 463 -15.27 -1.05 2.42
C LEU A 463 -15.62 0.44 2.43
N GLU A 464 -15.08 1.21 1.50
CA GLU A 464 -15.48 2.60 1.24
C GLU A 464 -15.82 2.76 -0.24
N PHE A 465 -17.02 3.25 -0.54
CA PHE A 465 -17.43 3.62 -1.89
C PHE A 465 -17.61 5.13 -1.97
N GLN A 466 -17.06 5.74 -3.02
CA GLN A 466 -17.18 7.16 -3.28
C GLN A 466 -17.71 7.40 -4.69
N PHE A 467 -18.88 7.99 -4.79
CA PHE A 467 -19.34 8.57 -6.04
C PHE A 467 -18.70 9.96 -6.19
N LEU A 468 -17.80 10.11 -7.16
CA LEU A 468 -17.08 11.35 -7.42
C LEU A 468 -17.83 12.13 -8.49
N SER A 469 -18.28 13.32 -8.13
CA SER A 469 -18.92 14.25 -9.05
C SER A 469 -18.43 15.66 -8.71
N THR A 470 -17.85 16.33 -9.70
CA THR A 470 -17.27 17.68 -9.55
C THR A 470 -17.94 18.68 -10.49
N PRO A 471 -17.91 19.99 -10.20
CA PRO A 471 -18.43 21.00 -11.11
C PRO A 471 -17.89 20.90 -12.55
N SER A 472 -16.58 20.64 -12.69
CA SER A 472 -15.89 20.44 -13.96
C SER A 472 -16.33 19.20 -14.74
N ASP A 473 -16.98 18.23 -14.07
CA ASP A 473 -17.53 17.05 -14.74
C ASP A 473 -18.82 17.36 -15.50
N TRP A 474 -19.56 18.41 -15.13
CA TRP A 474 -20.92 18.62 -15.62
C TRP A 474 -21.10 19.94 -16.39
N ILE A 475 -20.41 21.01 -15.97
CA ILE A 475 -20.48 22.31 -16.66
C ILE A 475 -20.16 22.21 -18.17
N PRO A 476 -19.15 21.43 -18.62
CA PRO A 476 -18.81 21.38 -20.04
C PRO A 476 -19.95 20.93 -20.96
N LEU A 477 -20.86 20.06 -20.49
CA LEU A 477 -22.02 19.61 -21.28
C LEU A 477 -22.89 20.79 -21.74
N ALA A 478 -22.99 21.85 -20.94
CA ALA A 478 -23.80 23.03 -21.26
C ALA A 478 -23.28 23.86 -22.44
N TYR A 479 -22.07 23.57 -22.91
CA TYR A 479 -21.36 24.31 -23.95
C TYR A 479 -20.88 23.41 -25.09
N GLN A 480 -21.31 22.15 -25.13
CA GLN A 480 -21.02 21.24 -26.23
C GLN A 480 -22.01 21.42 -27.38
N ASP A 481 -21.52 21.56 -28.61
CA ASP A 481 -22.35 21.85 -29.79
C ASP A 481 -23.31 20.70 -30.18
N ASN A 482 -23.01 19.47 -29.75
CA ASN A 482 -23.77 18.25 -30.02
C ASN A 482 -24.72 17.86 -28.88
N VAL A 483 -24.84 18.69 -27.84
CA VAL A 483 -25.76 18.45 -26.71
C VAL A 483 -26.92 19.43 -26.79
N TYR A 484 -28.14 18.89 -26.79
CA TYR A 484 -29.38 19.65 -26.90
C TYR A 484 -30.09 19.73 -25.56
N PHE A 485 -30.70 20.88 -25.28
CA PHE A 485 -31.40 21.14 -24.03
C PHE A 485 -32.85 21.54 -24.32
N THR A 486 -33.80 20.75 -23.83
CA THR A 486 -35.22 21.05 -23.89
C THR A 486 -35.75 21.30 -22.49
N ARG A 487 -36.49 22.39 -22.29
CA ARG A 487 -37.08 22.72 -20.98
C ARG A 487 -38.60 22.58 -21.03
N SER A 488 -39.15 21.84 -20.08
CA SER A 488 -40.59 21.64 -19.89
C SER A 488 -40.95 21.92 -18.43
N GLY A 489 -41.35 23.15 -18.13
CA GLY A 489 -41.62 23.58 -16.75
C GLY A 489 -40.38 23.49 -15.85
N ASP A 490 -40.46 22.65 -14.82
CA ASP A 490 -39.39 22.38 -13.86
C ASP A 490 -38.43 21.27 -14.31
N GLU A 491 -38.62 20.71 -15.50
CA GLU A 491 -37.79 19.64 -16.06
C GLU A 491 -36.83 20.19 -17.13
N LEU A 492 -35.56 19.76 -17.05
CA LEU A 492 -34.55 19.92 -18.08
C LEU A 492 -34.24 18.55 -18.70
N ILE A 493 -34.44 18.43 -20.00
CA ILE A 493 -34.07 17.25 -20.78
C ILE A 493 -32.77 17.57 -21.51
N VAL A 494 -31.73 16.79 -21.22
CA VAL A 494 -30.42 16.87 -21.88
C VAL A 494 -30.33 15.70 -22.86
N THR A 495 -30.08 15.97 -24.14
CA THR A 495 -30.07 14.96 -25.19
C THR A 495 -28.78 15.00 -26.01
N HIS A 496 -28.22 13.83 -26.28
CA HIS A 496 -27.09 13.61 -27.19
C HIS A 496 -27.35 12.31 -27.95
N ASP A 497 -27.50 12.38 -29.27
CA ASP A 497 -27.89 11.25 -30.12
C ASP A 497 -29.13 10.48 -29.60
N GLN A 498 -28.96 9.22 -29.17
CA GLN A 498 -30.03 8.39 -28.60
C GLN A 498 -30.09 8.44 -27.07
N GLU A 499 -29.14 9.13 -26.43
CA GLU A 499 -29.03 9.27 -24.99
C GLU A 499 -29.83 10.47 -24.49
N HIS A 500 -30.47 10.32 -23.33
CA HIS A 500 -31.16 11.43 -22.68
C HIS A 500 -31.15 11.34 -21.16
N ILE A 501 -31.12 12.50 -20.51
CA ILE A 501 -31.19 12.66 -19.05
C ILE A 501 -32.28 13.66 -18.73
N HIS A 502 -33.23 13.25 -17.90
CA HIS A 502 -34.28 14.10 -17.37
C HIS A 502 -33.87 14.57 -15.97
N VAL A 503 -33.83 15.89 -15.79
CA VAL A 503 -33.34 16.53 -14.58
C VAL A 503 -34.41 17.48 -14.02
N ASP A 504 -34.72 17.34 -12.73
CA ASP A 504 -35.44 18.36 -11.99
C ASP A 504 -34.56 19.62 -11.86
N ALA A 505 -34.94 20.70 -12.53
CA ALA A 505 -34.15 21.94 -12.62
C ALA A 505 -33.99 22.66 -11.27
N ASN A 506 -34.85 22.39 -10.30
CA ASN A 506 -34.84 23.02 -9.00
C ASN A 506 -33.82 22.36 -8.06
N THR A 507 -33.76 21.04 -8.08
CA THR A 507 -32.96 20.21 -7.17
C THR A 507 -31.71 19.63 -7.81
N GLY A 508 -31.68 19.49 -9.14
CA GLY A 508 -30.66 18.75 -9.88
C GLY A 508 -30.84 17.23 -9.84
N ARG A 509 -31.96 16.73 -9.30
CA ARG A 509 -32.25 15.29 -9.26
C ARG A 509 -32.38 14.73 -10.69
N ILE A 510 -31.73 13.61 -10.96
CA ILE A 510 -31.93 12.85 -12.20
C ILE A 510 -33.13 11.93 -12.00
N ASP A 511 -34.19 12.15 -12.78
CA ASP A 511 -35.43 11.38 -12.74
C ASP A 511 -35.38 10.19 -13.70
N GLU A 512 -34.77 10.38 -14.88
CA GLU A 512 -34.59 9.35 -15.90
C GLU A 512 -33.24 9.53 -16.58
N TRP A 513 -32.55 8.43 -16.85
CA TRP A 513 -31.31 8.44 -17.62
C TRP A 513 -31.23 7.21 -18.50
N VAL A 514 -31.37 7.44 -19.80
CA VAL A 514 -31.27 6.43 -20.86
C VAL A 514 -30.00 6.66 -21.65
N THR A 515 -29.26 5.58 -21.89
CA THR A 515 -28.09 5.53 -22.79
C THR A 515 -28.44 4.73 -24.03
N GLU A 516 -27.63 4.79 -25.08
CA GLU A 516 -27.84 4.01 -26.31
C GLU A 516 -28.09 2.51 -26.02
N ASP A 517 -27.33 1.96 -25.08
CA ASP A 517 -27.36 0.52 -24.78
C ASP A 517 -28.21 0.17 -23.55
N GLY A 518 -28.88 1.11 -22.88
CA GLY A 518 -29.39 0.81 -21.55
C GLY A 518 -29.98 1.94 -20.72
N THR A 519 -30.09 1.71 -19.41
CA THR A 519 -30.66 2.65 -18.45
C THR A 519 -29.83 2.76 -17.20
N ASN A 520 -29.87 3.94 -16.60
CA ASN A 520 -29.25 4.24 -15.33
C ASN A 520 -30.33 4.75 -14.37
N ARG A 521 -30.33 4.25 -13.13
CA ARG A 521 -31.29 4.70 -12.13
C ARG A 521 -30.68 4.81 -10.74
N PHE A 522 -31.32 5.62 -9.92
CA PHE A 522 -30.93 5.86 -8.53
C PHE A 522 -32.09 5.45 -7.62
N GLY A 523 -31.79 4.72 -6.56
CA GLY A 523 -32.82 4.33 -5.61
C GLY A 523 -32.27 3.60 -4.39
N THR A 524 -32.98 3.69 -3.28
CA THR A 524 -32.58 3.02 -2.03
C THR A 524 -32.84 1.52 -2.09
N GLY A 525 -31.86 0.70 -1.71
CA GLY A 525 -32.04 -0.73 -1.49
C GLY A 525 -31.93 -1.62 -2.73
N LEU A 526 -31.48 -1.08 -3.87
CA LEU A 526 -31.20 -1.85 -5.09
C LEU A 526 -30.13 -2.92 -4.82
N LEU A 527 -29.06 -2.58 -4.09
CA LEU A 527 -28.01 -3.52 -3.73
C LEU A 527 -28.55 -4.61 -2.78
N ALA A 528 -29.39 -4.23 -1.81
CA ALA A 528 -29.97 -5.18 -0.86
C ALA A 528 -30.87 -6.20 -1.58
N ALA A 529 -31.66 -5.74 -2.55
CA ALA A 529 -32.48 -6.60 -3.40
C ALA A 529 -31.61 -7.54 -4.27
N ALA A 530 -30.57 -7.03 -4.93
CA ALA A 530 -29.65 -7.83 -5.72
C ALA A 530 -28.91 -8.89 -4.88
N ARG A 531 -28.43 -8.50 -3.69
CA ARG A 531 -27.85 -9.42 -2.70
C ARG A 531 -28.84 -10.51 -2.32
N GLY A 532 -30.08 -10.16 -2.01
CA GLY A 532 -31.11 -11.13 -1.64
C GLY A 532 -31.36 -12.15 -2.76
N SER A 533 -31.47 -11.66 -4.00
CA SER A 533 -31.67 -12.49 -5.18
C SER A 533 -30.49 -13.43 -5.44
N LEU A 534 -29.26 -12.91 -5.39
CA LEU A 534 -28.05 -13.72 -5.56
C LEU A 534 -27.92 -14.76 -4.44
N SER A 535 -28.12 -14.35 -3.18
CA SER A 535 -28.04 -15.25 -2.02
C SER A 535 -29.04 -16.40 -2.11
N ALA A 536 -30.27 -16.11 -2.57
CA ALA A 536 -31.29 -17.13 -2.81
C ALA A 536 -30.90 -18.08 -3.96
N LYS A 537 -30.39 -17.54 -5.08
CA LYS A 537 -29.95 -18.31 -6.27
C LYS A 537 -28.86 -19.33 -5.91
N ILE A 538 -27.96 -18.96 -5.02
CA ILE A 538 -26.74 -19.75 -4.73
C ILE A 538 -26.78 -20.43 -3.37
N ALA A 539 -27.90 -20.40 -2.65
CA ALA A 539 -27.99 -20.88 -1.27
C ALA A 539 -27.47 -22.32 -1.10
N GLU A 540 -27.81 -23.19 -2.04
CA GLU A 540 -27.48 -24.63 -2.03
C GLU A 540 -26.09 -24.96 -2.58
N LYS A 541 -25.42 -24.02 -3.27
CA LYS A 541 -24.08 -24.26 -3.82
C LYS A 541 -23.03 -24.38 -2.71
N PRO A 542 -22.14 -25.40 -2.71
CA PRO A 542 -20.99 -25.45 -1.82
C PRO A 542 -20.10 -24.21 -1.96
N VAL A 543 -19.49 -23.79 -0.85
CA VAL A 543 -18.55 -22.67 -0.79
C VAL A 543 -17.13 -23.20 -0.96
N VAL A 544 -16.38 -22.60 -1.88
CA VAL A 544 -14.92 -22.68 -1.87
C VAL A 544 -14.43 -21.75 -0.76
N ASP A 545 -14.29 -22.29 0.45
CA ASP A 545 -13.91 -21.55 1.66
C ASP A 545 -12.40 -21.72 1.90
N GLY A 546 -11.63 -20.67 1.62
CA GLY A 546 -10.18 -20.65 1.75
C GLY A 546 -9.71 -20.44 3.19
N LYS A 547 -10.25 -21.17 4.16
CA LYS A 547 -9.78 -21.10 5.56
C LYS A 547 -8.31 -21.50 5.62
N GLY A 548 -7.42 -20.50 5.74
CA GLY A 548 -5.96 -20.65 5.81
C GLY A 548 -5.21 -20.33 4.52
N GLU A 549 -5.86 -20.32 3.34
CA GLU A 549 -5.23 -19.97 2.05
C GLU A 549 -6.15 -19.11 1.14
N PRO A 550 -6.70 -17.98 1.61
CA PRO A 550 -7.76 -17.26 0.91
C PRO A 550 -7.32 -16.58 -0.38
N LEU A 551 -6.06 -16.13 -0.51
CA LEU A 551 -5.55 -15.63 -1.78
C LEU A 551 -5.47 -16.77 -2.80
N SER A 552 -5.00 -17.94 -2.37
CA SER A 552 -4.90 -19.13 -3.20
C SER A 552 -6.29 -19.57 -3.71
N SER A 553 -7.30 -19.64 -2.85
CA SER A 553 -8.68 -20.00 -3.24
C SER A 553 -9.32 -18.98 -4.19
N LEU A 554 -9.11 -17.68 -3.94
CA LEU A 554 -9.58 -16.61 -4.83
C LEU A 554 -9.00 -16.77 -6.24
N VAL A 555 -7.67 -16.92 -6.36
CA VAL A 555 -7.00 -17.06 -7.65
C VAL A 555 -7.46 -18.34 -8.37
N GLN A 556 -7.58 -19.46 -7.65
CA GLN A 556 -8.04 -20.72 -8.24
C GLN A 556 -9.44 -20.62 -8.85
N TYR A 557 -10.38 -19.97 -8.16
CA TYR A 557 -11.75 -19.81 -8.64
C TYR A 557 -11.84 -18.88 -9.86
N LEU A 558 -11.13 -17.74 -9.80
CA LEU A 558 -11.12 -16.76 -10.90
C LEU A 558 -10.48 -17.30 -12.17
N LEU A 559 -9.62 -18.31 -12.07
CA LEU A 559 -8.98 -18.99 -13.19
C LEU A 559 -9.76 -20.21 -13.73
N THR A 560 -10.99 -20.42 -13.26
CA THR A 560 -11.87 -21.45 -13.85
C THR A 560 -12.30 -21.05 -15.26
N GLU A 561 -12.41 -22.03 -16.17
CA GLU A 561 -12.75 -21.78 -17.58
C GLU A 561 -14.06 -20.99 -17.75
N PRO A 562 -15.18 -21.29 -17.05
CA PRO A 562 -16.39 -20.47 -17.16
C PRO A 562 -16.19 -19.01 -16.78
N VAL A 563 -15.49 -18.73 -15.69
CA VAL A 563 -15.25 -17.36 -15.23
C VAL A 563 -14.38 -16.59 -16.22
N LEU A 564 -13.35 -17.23 -16.77
CA LEU A 564 -12.46 -16.62 -17.76
C LEU A 564 -13.13 -16.40 -19.12
N ASP A 565 -13.97 -17.32 -19.58
CA ASP A 565 -14.76 -17.17 -20.80
C ASP A 565 -15.66 -15.93 -20.69
N SER A 566 -16.39 -15.81 -19.57
CA SER A 566 -17.26 -14.67 -19.27
C SER A 566 -16.48 -13.34 -19.15
N ALA A 567 -15.34 -13.35 -18.46
CA ALA A 567 -14.45 -12.20 -18.36
C ALA A 567 -13.88 -11.76 -19.73
N THR A 568 -13.51 -12.72 -20.58
CA THR A 568 -12.98 -12.47 -21.93
C THR A 568 -14.04 -11.88 -22.85
N GLN A 569 -15.25 -12.44 -22.81
CA GLN A 569 -16.37 -11.92 -23.59
C GLN A 569 -16.71 -10.48 -23.19
N TRP A 570 -16.70 -10.19 -21.90
CA TRP A 570 -16.87 -8.83 -21.41
C TRP A 570 -15.74 -7.89 -21.82
N GLY A 571 -14.49 -8.35 -21.80
CA GLY A 571 -13.35 -7.57 -22.32
C GLY A 571 -13.54 -7.17 -23.80
N LYS A 572 -14.11 -8.06 -24.61
CA LYS A 572 -14.46 -7.77 -26.02
C LYS A 572 -15.61 -6.76 -26.14
N ALA A 573 -16.68 -6.96 -25.37
CA ALA A 573 -17.87 -6.10 -25.42
C ALA A 573 -17.66 -4.69 -24.83
N SER A 574 -16.61 -4.48 -24.04
CA SER A 574 -16.32 -3.19 -23.39
C SER A 574 -15.37 -2.27 -24.17
N GLU A 575 -14.93 -2.67 -25.38
CA GLU A 575 -13.90 -1.97 -26.18
C GLU A 575 -12.65 -1.60 -25.34
N ALA A 576 -12.35 -2.38 -24.30
CA ALA A 576 -11.21 -2.12 -23.42
C ALA A 576 -9.91 -2.46 -24.18
N ASP A 577 -9.34 -1.48 -24.87
CA ASP A 577 -8.13 -1.53 -25.72
C ASP A 577 -6.88 -2.19 -25.07
N SER A 578 -6.89 -2.46 -23.76
CA SER A 578 -5.66 -2.72 -22.99
C SER A 578 -5.45 -4.13 -22.45
N ALA A 579 -6.36 -5.08 -22.64
CA ALA A 579 -6.19 -6.43 -22.08
C ALA A 579 -6.37 -7.54 -23.12
N GLN A 580 -5.26 -8.16 -23.51
CA GLN A 580 -5.33 -9.46 -24.17
C GLN A 580 -5.89 -10.48 -23.16
N PRO A 581 -6.90 -11.28 -23.56
CA PRO A 581 -7.42 -12.31 -22.69
C PRO A 581 -6.31 -13.30 -22.34
N LEU A 582 -6.33 -13.76 -21.09
CA LEU A 582 -5.42 -14.82 -20.66
C LEU A 582 -5.76 -16.08 -21.46
N ASP A 583 -4.78 -16.64 -22.17
CA ASP A 583 -5.02 -17.87 -22.92
C ASP A 583 -5.32 -19.04 -21.96
N LYS A 584 -6.12 -20.01 -22.44
CA LYS A 584 -6.57 -21.15 -21.64
C LYS A 584 -5.40 -21.96 -21.03
N PRO A 585 -4.31 -22.26 -21.77
CA PRO A 585 -3.13 -22.89 -21.19
C PRO A 585 -2.51 -22.10 -20.04
N THR A 586 -2.32 -20.79 -20.18
CA THR A 586 -1.77 -19.95 -19.10
C THR A 586 -2.67 -19.99 -17.86
N ALA A 587 -3.98 -19.82 -18.04
CA ALA A 587 -4.94 -19.87 -16.96
C ALA A 587 -4.91 -21.19 -16.19
N SER A 588 -4.92 -22.31 -16.91
CA SER A 588 -4.87 -23.64 -16.33
C SER A 588 -3.56 -23.89 -15.57
N ALA A 589 -2.43 -23.44 -16.13
CA ALA A 589 -1.13 -23.54 -15.47
C ALA A 589 -1.11 -22.81 -14.13
N LEU A 590 -1.58 -21.56 -14.12
CA LEU A 590 -1.62 -20.73 -12.92
C LEU A 590 -2.57 -21.28 -11.87
N ARG A 591 -3.72 -21.84 -12.28
CA ARG A 591 -4.66 -22.49 -11.38
C ARG A 591 -4.01 -23.69 -10.67
N LYS A 592 -3.31 -24.54 -11.42
CA LYS A 592 -2.56 -25.69 -10.86
C LYS A 592 -1.50 -25.23 -9.87
N LEU A 593 -0.72 -24.19 -10.22
CA LEU A 593 0.29 -23.65 -9.30
C LEU A 593 -0.31 -23.01 -8.04
N ALA A 594 -1.45 -22.31 -8.18
CA ALA A 594 -2.18 -21.77 -7.04
C ALA A 594 -2.70 -22.89 -6.11
N SER A 595 -3.16 -24.03 -6.64
CA SER A 595 -3.48 -25.21 -5.84
C SER A 595 -2.26 -25.89 -5.22
N GLY A 596 -1.09 -25.70 -5.82
CA GLY A 596 0.20 -26.16 -5.30
C GLY A 596 0.77 -25.30 -4.16
N GLY A 597 0.06 -24.29 -3.69
CA GLY A 597 0.54 -23.40 -2.63
C GLY A 597 1.50 -22.31 -3.11
N LEU A 598 1.49 -21.94 -4.40
CA LEU A 598 2.32 -20.82 -4.90
C LEU A 598 2.16 -19.52 -4.09
N PHE A 599 0.96 -19.26 -3.55
CA PHE A 599 0.66 -18.07 -2.77
C PHE A 599 0.62 -18.32 -1.25
N SER A 600 0.94 -19.53 -0.78
CA SER A 600 0.87 -19.83 0.67
C SER A 600 1.77 -18.94 1.53
N PRO A 601 2.97 -18.48 1.10
CA PRO A 601 3.75 -17.54 1.90
C PRO A 601 3.05 -16.18 2.06
N LEU A 602 2.27 -15.76 1.06
CA LEU A 602 1.46 -14.53 1.16
C LEU A 602 0.29 -14.69 2.10
N ASP A 603 -0.33 -15.88 2.09
CA ASP A 603 -1.41 -16.21 3.01
C ASP A 603 -0.91 -16.13 4.48
N VAL A 604 0.33 -16.58 4.77
CA VAL A 604 0.97 -16.47 6.11
C VAL A 604 1.37 -15.02 6.45
N VAL A 605 2.03 -14.31 5.55
CA VAL A 605 2.47 -12.91 5.79
C VAL A 605 1.28 -11.99 6.06
N ARG A 606 0.14 -12.26 5.42
CA ARG A 606 -1.11 -11.54 5.68
C ARG A 606 -1.55 -11.68 7.13
N ASP A 607 -1.43 -12.87 7.72
CA ASP A 607 -1.84 -13.11 9.11
C ASP A 607 -0.99 -12.30 10.10
N TRP A 608 0.28 -12.01 9.79
CA TRP A 608 1.16 -11.17 10.63
C TRP A 608 0.84 -9.68 10.59
N ALA A 609 0.35 -9.20 9.45
CA ALA A 609 -0.14 -7.83 9.34
C ALA A 609 -1.44 -7.63 10.15
N VAL A 610 -2.09 -8.74 10.55
CA VAL A 610 -3.37 -8.78 11.27
C VAL A 610 -3.20 -8.88 12.80
N GLU A 611 -2.01 -9.20 13.30
CA GLU A 611 -1.77 -9.35 14.75
C GLU A 611 -1.55 -8.02 15.51
N ASP A 612 -1.68 -6.85 14.88
CA ASP A 612 -1.65 -5.56 15.59
C ASP A 612 -3.03 -5.26 16.20
N ASP A 613 -3.37 -6.03 17.24
CA ASP A 613 -4.64 -6.10 17.98
C ASP A 613 -5.10 -4.81 18.70
N GLY A 614 -4.48 -3.66 18.41
CA GLY A 614 -4.83 -2.37 18.99
C GLY A 614 -4.42 -2.21 20.47
N THR A 615 -3.61 -3.13 21.02
CA THR A 615 -2.93 -2.94 22.31
C THR A 615 -1.74 -1.98 22.19
N GLU A 616 -1.26 -1.44 23.32
CA GLU A 616 -0.20 -0.42 23.35
C GLU A 616 1.10 -0.88 22.69
N THR A 617 1.47 -0.23 21.59
CA THR A 617 2.66 -0.57 20.81
C THR A 617 3.93 -0.07 21.51
N PHE A 618 4.78 -0.98 21.98
CA PHE A 618 6.18 -0.63 22.29
C PHE A 618 6.88 -0.30 20.98
N GLN A 619 7.65 0.79 20.93
CA GLN A 619 8.42 1.19 19.75
C GLN A 619 9.80 1.69 20.19
N ILE A 620 10.85 1.25 19.50
CA ILE A 620 12.20 1.78 19.65
C ILE A 620 12.44 2.79 18.51
N PRO A 621 12.52 4.10 18.78
CA PRO A 621 12.79 5.12 17.78
C PRO A 621 14.16 4.90 17.15
N SER A 622 14.20 4.51 15.89
CA SER A 622 15.49 4.29 15.20
C SER A 622 16.12 5.62 14.82
N GLY A 623 17.40 5.79 15.10
CA GLY A 623 18.18 6.95 14.69
C GLY A 623 18.27 7.08 13.16
N GLY A 624 17.28 7.74 12.56
CA GLY A 624 17.41 8.48 11.30
C GLY A 624 17.98 7.73 10.09
N LEU A 625 17.27 6.74 9.56
CA LEU A 625 17.39 6.42 8.14
C LEU A 625 16.37 7.24 7.36
N LYS A 626 16.79 8.44 6.96
CA LYS A 626 15.97 9.33 6.12
C LYS A 626 15.92 8.78 4.70
N ALA A 627 15.09 7.78 4.47
CA ALA A 627 14.77 7.34 3.12
C ALA A 627 14.16 8.51 2.33
N LYS A 628 14.91 9.07 1.38
CA LYS A 628 14.52 10.26 0.58
C LYS A 628 13.42 9.98 -0.46
N SER A 629 12.90 8.75 -0.53
CA SER A 629 11.88 8.36 -1.51
C SER A 629 10.89 7.34 -0.94
N SER A 630 9.67 7.33 -1.45
CA SER A 630 8.61 6.37 -1.07
C SER A 630 9.01 4.91 -1.27
N ASN A 631 9.86 4.63 -2.27
CA ASN A 631 10.40 3.28 -2.49
C ASN A 631 11.44 2.90 -1.42
N GLY A 632 12.22 3.87 -0.93
CA GLY A 632 13.16 3.65 0.18
C GLY A 632 12.42 3.34 1.50
N ILE A 633 11.36 4.09 1.80
CA ILE A 633 10.52 3.86 3.00
C ILE A 633 9.89 2.46 2.96
N MET A 634 9.34 2.04 1.82
CA MET A 634 8.75 0.70 1.68
C MET A 634 9.79 -0.42 1.82
N ARG A 635 11.02 -0.20 1.34
CA ARG A 635 12.12 -1.16 1.50
C ARG A 635 12.55 -1.28 2.96
N GLU A 636 12.63 -0.16 3.67
CA GLU A 636 12.94 -0.15 5.10
C GLU A 636 11.85 -0.86 5.92
N ILE A 637 10.58 -0.59 5.65
CA ILE A 637 9.45 -1.29 6.29
C ILE A 637 9.53 -2.79 6.01
N ALA A 638 9.74 -3.17 4.74
CA ALA A 638 9.87 -4.57 4.37
C ALA A 638 11.06 -5.23 5.08
N ALA A 639 12.22 -4.59 5.11
CA ALA A 639 13.41 -5.11 5.78
C ALA A 639 13.20 -5.27 7.29
N ARG A 640 12.54 -4.31 7.96
CA ARG A 640 12.19 -4.42 9.39
C ARG A 640 11.20 -5.54 9.67
N LEU A 641 10.14 -5.67 8.85
CA LEU A 641 9.20 -6.78 8.97
C LEU A 641 9.89 -8.12 8.74
N THR A 642 10.80 -8.19 7.76
CA THR A 642 11.64 -9.37 7.54
C THR A 642 12.50 -9.66 8.77
N LEU A 643 13.18 -8.68 9.36
CA LEU A 643 14.00 -8.89 10.57
C LEU A 643 13.17 -9.37 11.76
N LYS A 644 12.00 -8.75 11.96
CA LYS A 644 11.06 -9.09 13.03
C LYS A 644 10.60 -10.55 12.94
N HIS A 645 10.26 -11.04 11.75
CA HIS A 645 9.63 -12.35 11.59
C HIS A 645 10.52 -13.46 10.98
N ALA A 646 11.73 -13.17 10.51
CA ALA A 646 12.59 -14.18 9.85
C ALA A 646 12.92 -15.39 10.74
N HIS A 647 13.01 -15.19 12.06
CA HIS A 647 13.25 -16.27 13.02
C HIS A 647 12.10 -17.31 13.07
N GLN A 648 10.90 -16.97 12.58
CA GLN A 648 9.78 -17.90 12.46
C GLN A 648 9.96 -18.85 11.27
N PHE A 649 10.66 -18.42 10.21
CA PHE A 649 10.90 -19.22 9.01
C PHE A 649 12.22 -19.98 9.00
N PHE A 650 13.23 -19.48 9.72
CA PHE A 650 14.58 -20.06 9.70
C PHE A 650 15.08 -20.35 11.12
N GLU A 651 15.91 -21.38 11.25
CA GLU A 651 16.58 -21.69 12.51
C GLU A 651 17.70 -20.69 12.81
N GLU A 652 17.88 -20.38 14.09
CA GLU A 652 19.00 -19.57 14.55
C GLU A 652 20.33 -20.22 14.16
N GLU A 653 21.35 -19.40 13.92
CA GLU A 653 22.72 -19.81 13.54
C GLU A 653 22.84 -20.52 12.18
N THR A 654 21.76 -20.68 11.42
CA THR A 654 21.81 -21.24 10.06
C THR A 654 22.03 -20.16 9.02
N TRP A 655 22.68 -20.52 7.90
CA TRP A 655 22.97 -19.58 6.82
C TRP A 655 21.73 -18.83 6.29
N PRO A 656 20.51 -19.42 6.19
CA PRO A 656 19.35 -18.67 5.70
C PRO A 656 18.96 -17.51 6.60
N LEU A 657 18.96 -17.69 7.92
CA LEU A 657 18.62 -16.62 8.85
C LEU A 657 19.70 -15.54 8.88
N ILE A 658 20.98 -15.96 8.95
CA ILE A 658 22.12 -15.04 8.95
C ILE A 658 22.10 -14.20 7.68
N LEU A 659 21.98 -14.83 6.51
CA LEU A 659 21.93 -14.13 5.23
C LEU A 659 20.72 -13.21 5.13
N THR A 660 19.55 -13.64 5.59
CA THR A 660 18.33 -12.80 5.60
C THR A 660 18.52 -11.54 6.47
N ARG A 661 19.15 -11.68 7.64
CA ARG A 661 19.48 -10.54 8.52
C ARG A 661 20.48 -9.60 7.84
N GLU A 662 21.53 -10.13 7.22
CA GLU A 662 22.51 -9.32 6.50
C GLU A 662 21.89 -8.56 5.31
N VAL A 663 20.99 -9.21 4.56
CA VAL A 663 20.25 -8.56 3.47
C VAL A 663 19.44 -7.38 4.02
N ALA A 664 18.68 -7.60 5.09
CA ALA A 664 17.86 -6.55 5.67
C ALA A 664 18.69 -5.40 6.27
N LEU A 665 19.81 -5.71 6.94
CA LEU A 665 20.75 -4.72 7.45
C LEU A 665 21.34 -3.88 6.31
N LEU A 666 21.78 -4.52 5.22
CA LEU A 666 22.30 -3.83 4.03
C LEU A 666 21.27 -2.89 3.39
N VAL A 667 19.99 -3.28 3.37
CA VAL A 667 18.88 -2.42 2.89
C VAL A 667 18.66 -1.21 3.80
N ILE A 668 18.85 -1.41 5.10
CA ILE A 668 18.71 -0.40 6.16
C ILE A 668 20.02 0.41 6.32
N GLY A 669 21.07 0.13 5.54
CA GLY A 669 22.33 0.90 5.56
C GLY A 669 23.28 0.57 6.73
N GLY A 670 23.03 -0.51 7.46
CA GLY A 670 24.06 -1.20 8.26
C GLY A 670 24.77 -2.23 7.36
N THR A 671 26.06 -2.54 7.45
CA THR A 671 26.98 -2.50 8.57
C THR A 671 28.42 -2.49 8.04
N LYS A 672 29.38 -2.12 8.89
CA LYS A 672 30.83 -2.26 8.61
C LYS A 672 31.30 -3.73 8.53
N GLN A 673 30.48 -4.69 8.98
CA GLN A 673 30.91 -6.07 9.23
C GLN A 673 30.24 -7.11 8.32
N SER A 674 29.23 -6.75 7.52
CA SER A 674 28.57 -7.65 6.56
C SER A 674 29.59 -8.35 5.65
N GLY A 675 30.66 -7.64 5.25
CA GLY A 675 31.76 -8.22 4.49
C GLY A 675 32.42 -9.42 5.20
N LYS A 676 32.57 -9.41 6.54
CA LYS A 676 33.15 -10.52 7.30
C LYS A 676 32.17 -11.67 7.47
N VAL A 677 30.88 -11.40 7.72
CA VAL A 677 29.84 -12.44 7.80
C VAL A 677 29.72 -13.19 6.50
N LEU A 678 29.63 -12.47 5.38
CA LEU A 678 29.57 -13.10 4.07
C LEU A 678 30.82 -13.94 3.80
N GLN A 679 32.00 -13.50 4.27
CA GLN A 679 33.21 -14.30 4.15
C GLN A 679 33.19 -15.56 5.02
N GLN A 680 32.63 -15.50 6.22
CA GLN A 680 32.43 -16.66 7.09
C GLN A 680 31.46 -17.66 6.46
N LEU A 681 30.29 -17.20 5.99
CA LEU A 681 29.32 -18.06 5.30
C LEU A 681 29.93 -18.67 4.03
N VAL A 682 30.75 -17.92 3.29
CA VAL A 682 31.49 -18.47 2.15
C VAL A 682 32.42 -19.61 2.57
N ASN A 683 33.00 -19.51 3.76
CA ASN A 683 33.95 -20.49 4.28
C ASN A 683 33.29 -21.67 5.02
N ASP A 684 32.08 -21.48 5.52
CA ASP A 684 31.29 -22.48 6.23
C ASP A 684 31.08 -23.73 5.37
N GLU A 685 31.16 -24.91 5.97
CA GLU A 685 30.92 -26.18 5.28
C GLU A 685 29.41 -26.44 5.10
N ASP A 686 28.58 -25.90 5.99
CA ASP A 686 27.13 -26.05 5.97
C ASP A 686 26.45 -25.08 4.97
N THR A 687 27.19 -24.11 4.44
CA THR A 687 26.70 -23.26 3.35
C THR A 687 26.96 -23.93 2.01
N GLY A 688 25.94 -24.58 1.47
CA GLY A 688 26.00 -25.28 0.20
C GLY A 688 25.90 -24.33 -1.02
N PRO A 689 25.66 -24.88 -2.21
CA PRO A 689 25.64 -24.11 -3.45
C PRO A 689 24.51 -23.08 -3.54
N ILE A 690 23.36 -23.29 -2.90
CA ILE A 690 22.26 -22.33 -2.86
C ILE A 690 22.67 -21.13 -2.01
N GLY A 691 23.19 -21.40 -0.80
CA GLY A 691 23.69 -20.35 0.09
C GLY A 691 24.81 -19.52 -0.54
N LEU A 692 25.79 -20.17 -1.16
CA LEU A 692 26.90 -19.49 -1.85
C LEU A 692 26.42 -18.68 -3.07
N THR A 693 25.41 -19.16 -3.80
CA THR A 693 24.81 -18.42 -4.92
C THR A 693 24.09 -17.17 -4.42
N ALA A 694 23.36 -17.29 -3.31
CA ALA A 694 22.68 -16.16 -2.67
C ALA A 694 23.70 -15.12 -2.14
N ILE A 695 24.84 -15.56 -1.60
CA ILE A 695 25.94 -14.66 -1.20
C ILE A 695 26.57 -13.98 -2.42
N ALA A 696 26.84 -14.70 -3.51
CA ALA A 696 27.38 -14.10 -4.74
C ALA A 696 26.44 -13.01 -5.29
N LEU A 697 25.13 -13.29 -5.30
CA LEU A 697 24.09 -12.32 -5.64
C LEU A 697 24.12 -11.11 -4.70
N LEU A 698 24.26 -11.34 -3.39
CA LEU A 698 24.33 -10.25 -2.40
C LEU A 698 25.61 -9.39 -2.54
N LEU A 699 26.74 -10.00 -2.89
CA LEU A 699 28.01 -9.30 -3.12
C LEU A 699 27.97 -8.46 -4.42
N GLU A 700 27.45 -9.02 -5.51
CA GLU A 700 27.16 -8.30 -6.76
C GLU A 700 26.24 -7.12 -6.46
N PHE A 701 25.22 -7.39 -5.67
CA PHE A 701 24.26 -6.41 -5.24
C PHE A 701 24.90 -5.28 -4.39
N GLY A 702 25.80 -5.61 -3.47
CA GLY A 702 26.58 -4.68 -2.66
C GLY A 702 27.70 -3.95 -3.41
N ASN A 703 27.81 -4.08 -4.74
CA ASN A 703 28.93 -3.59 -5.56
C ASN A 703 30.31 -4.02 -5.03
N SER A 704 30.39 -5.23 -4.48
CA SER A 704 31.68 -5.80 -4.12
C SER A 704 32.58 -5.91 -5.35
N PRO A 705 33.92 -5.86 -5.18
CA PRO A 705 34.85 -6.00 -6.29
C PRO A 705 34.53 -7.26 -7.12
N PRO A 706 34.54 -7.18 -8.48
CA PRO A 706 34.21 -8.32 -9.34
C PRO A 706 34.99 -9.58 -9.00
N GLU A 707 36.25 -9.46 -8.59
CA GLU A 707 37.10 -10.59 -8.22
C GLU A 707 36.54 -11.38 -7.03
N ARG A 708 35.87 -10.68 -6.10
CA ARG A 708 35.23 -11.31 -4.94
C ARG A 708 33.95 -12.05 -5.34
N VAL A 709 33.15 -11.44 -6.21
CA VAL A 709 31.94 -12.08 -6.76
C VAL A 709 32.31 -13.31 -7.57
N GLU A 710 33.36 -13.22 -8.38
CA GLU A 710 33.93 -14.33 -9.14
C GLU A 710 34.40 -15.46 -8.22
N ALA A 711 35.21 -15.15 -7.19
CA ALA A 711 35.74 -16.16 -6.26
C ALA A 711 34.62 -16.94 -5.53
N VAL A 712 33.57 -16.24 -5.07
CA VAL A 712 32.40 -16.90 -4.47
C VAL A 712 31.63 -17.69 -5.51
N SER A 713 31.51 -17.18 -6.73
CA SER A 713 30.81 -17.89 -7.82
C SER A 713 31.53 -19.17 -8.22
N GLN A 714 32.86 -19.17 -8.30
CA GLN A 714 33.69 -20.35 -8.54
C GLN A 714 33.52 -21.38 -7.41
N ARG A 715 33.45 -20.93 -6.15
CA ARG A 715 33.21 -21.81 -5.00
C ARG A 715 31.80 -22.39 -4.99
N ALA A 716 30.79 -21.60 -5.35
CA ALA A 716 29.42 -22.08 -5.51
C ALA A 716 29.35 -23.17 -6.59
N LEU A 717 30.03 -22.98 -7.71
CA LEU A 717 30.14 -23.99 -8.79
C LEU A 717 30.86 -25.26 -8.34
N SER A 718 31.95 -25.15 -7.58
CA SER A 718 32.69 -26.32 -7.10
C SER A 718 31.90 -27.14 -6.07
N ARG A 719 30.96 -26.50 -5.36
CA ARG A 719 30.03 -27.15 -4.43
C ARG A 719 28.66 -27.47 -5.03
N LEU A 720 28.44 -27.22 -6.32
CA LEU A 720 27.17 -27.53 -6.98
C LEU A 720 27.05 -29.04 -7.25
N THR A 721 26.93 -29.82 -6.18
CA THR A 721 26.70 -31.27 -6.20
C THR A 721 25.31 -31.60 -5.63
N PRO A 722 24.72 -32.77 -5.98
CA PRO A 722 23.41 -33.15 -5.46
C PRO A 722 23.36 -33.20 -3.93
N GLU A 723 24.42 -33.69 -3.29
CA GLU A 723 24.48 -33.88 -1.83
C GLU A 723 24.53 -32.53 -1.11
N ALA A 724 25.39 -31.61 -1.56
CA ALA A 724 25.50 -30.28 -0.96
C ALA A 724 24.24 -29.44 -1.19
N PHE A 725 23.60 -29.57 -2.36
CA PHE A 725 22.33 -28.93 -2.63
C PHE A 725 21.20 -29.48 -1.75
N ALA A 726 21.19 -30.79 -1.48
CA ALA A 726 20.22 -31.40 -0.60
C ALA A 726 20.33 -30.91 0.85
N ALA A 727 21.55 -30.75 1.34
CA ALA A 727 21.80 -30.16 2.66
C ALA A 727 21.24 -28.73 2.76
N ASP A 728 21.40 -27.89 1.72
CA ASP A 728 20.82 -26.55 1.70
C ASP A 728 19.29 -26.55 1.74
N ILE A 729 18.64 -27.43 0.97
CA ILE A 729 17.17 -27.56 0.97
C ILE A 729 16.65 -28.02 2.32
N GLU A 730 17.33 -28.96 2.97
CA GLU A 730 16.98 -29.43 4.31
C GLU A 730 17.04 -28.28 5.34
N ILE A 731 18.11 -27.47 5.31
CA ILE A 731 18.27 -26.32 6.20
C ILE A 731 17.18 -25.26 5.92
N LEU A 732 16.89 -24.95 4.65
CA LEU A 732 15.88 -23.95 4.26
C LEU A 732 14.45 -24.35 4.66
N THR A 733 14.15 -25.65 4.66
CA THR A 733 12.79 -26.15 4.89
C THR A 733 12.55 -26.66 6.29
N ARG A 734 13.54 -26.62 7.19
CA ARG A 734 13.43 -27.24 8.51
C ARG A 734 12.27 -26.70 9.37
N LYS A 735 11.98 -25.39 9.28
CA LYS A 735 10.83 -24.76 9.95
C LYS A 735 9.61 -24.54 9.04
N ILE A 736 9.77 -24.68 7.72
CA ILE A 736 8.69 -24.49 6.76
C ILE A 736 8.05 -25.85 6.48
N ASN A 737 6.73 -25.92 6.33
CA ASN A 737 6.11 -27.19 6.01
C ASN A 737 6.59 -27.71 4.63
N VAL A 738 7.39 -28.78 4.63
CA VAL A 738 7.92 -29.51 3.46
C VAL A 738 6.82 -29.90 2.47
N ASP A 739 5.58 -30.06 2.95
CA ASP A 739 4.41 -30.32 2.12
C ASP A 739 4.19 -29.22 1.07
N THR A 740 4.59 -27.97 1.33
CA THR A 740 4.39 -26.86 0.38
C THR A 740 5.28 -27.01 -0.85
N LEU A 741 6.56 -27.38 -0.68
CA LEU A 741 7.44 -27.63 -1.83
C LEU A 741 6.99 -28.86 -2.61
N SER A 742 6.54 -29.90 -1.91
CA SER A 742 6.03 -31.12 -2.52
C SER A 742 4.76 -30.84 -3.35
N ARG A 743 3.79 -30.09 -2.80
CA ARG A 743 2.58 -29.64 -3.51
C ARG A 743 2.92 -28.77 -4.73
N LEU A 744 3.89 -27.88 -4.60
CA LEU A 744 4.33 -27.02 -5.70
C LEU A 744 4.97 -27.84 -6.81
N ARG A 745 5.85 -28.80 -6.47
CA ARG A 745 6.44 -29.75 -7.42
C ARG A 745 5.37 -30.53 -8.16
N GLU A 746 4.45 -31.17 -7.44
CA GLU A 746 3.36 -31.96 -8.03
C GLU A 746 2.52 -31.11 -8.99
N SER A 747 2.31 -29.84 -8.64
CA SER A 747 1.60 -28.88 -9.50
C SER A 747 2.37 -28.56 -10.77
N PHE A 748 3.70 -28.35 -10.71
CA PHE A 748 4.55 -28.20 -11.90
C PHE A 748 4.59 -29.47 -12.76
N GLN A 749 4.61 -30.66 -12.14
CA GLN A 749 4.55 -31.95 -12.84
C GLN A 749 3.21 -32.16 -13.56
N SER A 750 2.13 -31.66 -12.99
CA SER A 750 0.79 -31.76 -13.57
C SER A 750 0.56 -30.86 -14.79
N LEU A 751 1.50 -29.96 -15.11
CA LEU A 751 1.37 -29.08 -16.28
C LEU A 751 1.45 -29.89 -17.58
N THR A 752 0.68 -29.49 -18.59
CA THR A 752 0.83 -30.00 -19.97
C THR A 752 1.94 -29.22 -20.70
N PRO A 753 2.49 -29.72 -21.81
CA PRO A 753 3.47 -28.97 -22.60
C PRO A 753 2.95 -27.59 -23.04
N ALA A 754 1.66 -27.50 -23.40
CA ALA A 754 1.03 -26.23 -23.78
C ALA A 754 0.96 -25.26 -22.60
N GLU A 755 0.55 -25.72 -21.41
CA GLU A 755 0.49 -24.91 -20.18
C GLU A 755 1.87 -24.41 -19.75
N ARG A 756 2.89 -25.27 -19.85
CA ARG A 756 4.29 -24.91 -19.59
C ARG A 756 4.76 -23.81 -20.53
N ASP A 757 4.55 -23.98 -21.83
CA ASP A 757 5.03 -23.01 -22.84
C ASP A 757 4.34 -21.65 -22.69
N ALA A 758 3.05 -21.67 -22.36
CA ALA A 758 2.27 -20.49 -21.99
C ALA A 758 2.85 -19.78 -20.76
N LEU A 759 3.08 -20.51 -19.66
CA LEU A 759 3.66 -19.96 -18.44
C LEU A 759 5.06 -19.39 -18.68
N ALA A 760 5.88 -20.07 -19.48
CA ALA A 760 7.21 -19.61 -19.89
C ALA A 760 7.13 -18.31 -20.72
N GLY A 761 6.06 -18.13 -21.51
CA GLY A 761 5.79 -16.91 -22.27
C GLY A 761 5.45 -15.68 -21.41
N LEU A 762 5.05 -15.85 -20.14
CA LEU A 762 4.81 -14.75 -19.21
C LEU A 762 6.08 -14.15 -18.61
N VAL A 763 7.24 -14.79 -18.84
CA VAL A 763 8.50 -14.45 -18.18
C VAL A 763 9.42 -13.76 -19.18
N ASP A 764 9.64 -12.46 -18.99
CA ASP A 764 10.48 -11.64 -19.88
C ASP A 764 11.98 -12.00 -19.79
N ASN A 765 12.40 -12.61 -18.68
CA ASN A 765 13.79 -13.00 -18.46
C ASN A 765 14.04 -14.42 -18.99
N GLU A 766 14.90 -14.54 -20.01
CA GLU A 766 15.20 -15.81 -20.67
C GLU A 766 15.71 -16.90 -19.70
N HIS A 767 16.45 -16.55 -18.65
CA HIS A 767 16.93 -17.54 -17.66
C HIS A 767 15.78 -18.17 -16.88
N TRP A 768 14.83 -17.34 -16.44
CA TRP A 768 13.65 -17.81 -15.71
C TRP A 768 12.70 -18.59 -16.62
N LYS A 769 12.56 -18.17 -17.87
CA LYS A 769 11.83 -18.92 -18.91
C LYS A 769 12.41 -20.33 -19.10
N GLN A 770 13.73 -20.44 -19.25
CA GLN A 770 14.40 -21.74 -19.32
C GLN A 770 14.25 -22.54 -18.02
N GLY A 771 14.20 -21.87 -16.86
CA GLY A 771 13.89 -22.48 -15.57
C GLY A 771 12.50 -23.15 -15.54
N VAL A 772 11.46 -22.45 -15.98
CA VAL A 772 10.09 -23.00 -16.11
C VAL A 772 10.04 -24.19 -17.06
N LEU A 773 10.74 -24.10 -18.20
CA LEU A 773 10.79 -25.21 -19.17
C LEU A 773 11.49 -26.45 -18.59
N ARG A 774 12.58 -26.25 -17.84
CA ARG A 774 13.33 -27.34 -17.17
C ARG A 774 12.57 -27.97 -16.02
N LEU A 775 11.92 -27.14 -15.19
CA LEU A 775 11.04 -27.55 -14.09
C LEU A 775 10.05 -28.63 -14.54
N HIS A 776 9.35 -28.35 -15.64
CA HIS A 776 8.39 -29.27 -16.22
C HIS A 776 9.07 -30.52 -16.79
N ALA A 777 10.14 -30.37 -17.58
CA ALA A 777 10.82 -31.49 -18.24
C ALA A 777 11.40 -32.50 -17.25
N ILE A 778 12.00 -32.02 -16.16
CA ILE A 778 12.54 -32.86 -15.08
C ILE A 778 11.41 -33.51 -14.29
N GLY A 779 10.30 -32.79 -14.11
CA GLY A 779 9.10 -33.29 -13.46
C GLY A 779 8.46 -34.51 -14.13
N GLN A 780 8.63 -34.68 -15.44
CA GLN A 780 8.07 -35.82 -16.20
C GLN A 780 8.92 -37.10 -16.10
N VAL A 781 10.07 -37.09 -15.45
CA VAL A 781 10.92 -38.28 -15.29
C VAL A 781 10.34 -39.14 -14.15
N GLU A 782 10.00 -40.41 -14.42
CA GLU A 782 9.36 -41.33 -13.45
C GLU A 782 10.13 -41.48 -12.11
N HIS A 783 11.45 -41.23 -12.14
CA HIS A 783 12.32 -41.24 -10.96
C HIS A 783 13.36 -40.11 -11.06
N PRO A 784 13.04 -38.88 -10.60
CA PRO A 784 13.94 -37.73 -10.74
C PRO A 784 15.17 -37.79 -9.81
N GLY A 785 15.41 -38.90 -9.10
CA GLY A 785 16.53 -39.08 -8.17
C GLY A 785 16.07 -39.32 -6.73
N PRO A 786 17.01 -39.30 -5.75
CA PRO A 786 16.75 -39.68 -4.38
C PRO A 786 16.06 -38.54 -3.60
N GLY A 787 14.73 -38.47 -3.68
CA GLY A 787 13.92 -37.58 -2.85
C GLY A 787 13.76 -36.13 -3.34
N GLU A 788 13.10 -35.30 -2.51
CA GLU A 788 12.68 -33.91 -2.82
C GLU A 788 13.85 -33.03 -3.27
N ALA A 789 14.96 -33.09 -2.54
CA ALA A 789 16.16 -32.32 -2.85
C ALA A 789 16.79 -32.67 -4.20
N GLY A 790 16.80 -33.96 -4.58
CA GLY A 790 17.35 -34.40 -5.86
C GLY A 790 16.58 -33.83 -7.06
N PHE A 791 15.25 -33.74 -6.93
CA PHE A 791 14.41 -33.09 -7.93
C PHE A 791 14.78 -31.61 -8.08
N TRP A 792 14.81 -30.86 -6.98
CA TRP A 792 15.15 -29.42 -7.01
C TRP A 792 16.58 -29.16 -7.46
N TYR A 793 17.51 -30.06 -7.17
CA TYR A 793 18.88 -29.98 -7.70
C TYR A 793 18.88 -30.02 -9.22
N LEU A 794 18.23 -31.00 -9.85
CA LEU A 794 18.19 -31.09 -11.31
C LEU A 794 17.58 -29.84 -11.94
N VAL A 795 16.55 -29.30 -11.29
CA VAL A 795 15.83 -28.10 -11.72
C VAL A 795 16.74 -26.87 -11.70
N PHE A 796 17.39 -26.62 -10.57
CA PHE A 796 18.09 -25.38 -10.30
C PHE A 796 19.58 -25.45 -10.64
N HIS A 797 20.16 -26.64 -10.81
CA HIS A 797 21.57 -26.83 -11.17
C HIS A 797 21.94 -26.01 -12.41
N GLY A 798 21.21 -26.19 -13.51
CA GLY A 798 21.54 -25.50 -14.75
C GLY A 798 21.39 -23.98 -14.69
N PRO A 799 20.27 -23.42 -14.17
CA PRO A 799 20.13 -21.98 -13.96
C PRO A 799 21.19 -21.38 -13.02
N ILE A 800 21.47 -22.03 -11.89
CA ILE A 800 22.51 -21.62 -10.94
C ILE A 800 23.87 -21.64 -11.65
N GLN A 801 24.22 -22.75 -12.30
CA GLN A 801 25.49 -22.88 -13.02
C GLN A 801 25.68 -21.80 -14.09
N SER A 802 24.66 -21.56 -14.92
CA SER A 802 24.70 -20.51 -15.95
C SER A 802 24.94 -19.14 -15.33
N ARG A 803 24.17 -18.80 -14.30
CA ARG A 803 24.24 -17.50 -13.65
C ARG A 803 25.57 -17.27 -12.92
N LEU A 804 26.17 -18.32 -12.38
CA LEU A 804 27.51 -18.26 -11.78
C LEU A 804 28.61 -18.15 -12.84
N ASN A 805 28.50 -18.86 -13.97
CA ASN A 805 29.45 -18.77 -15.09
C ASN A 805 29.46 -17.38 -15.75
N ASP A 806 28.30 -16.74 -15.88
CA ASP A 806 28.19 -15.37 -16.41
C ASP A 806 29.03 -14.38 -15.58
N ARG A 807 29.20 -14.64 -14.28
CA ARG A 807 29.95 -13.80 -13.34
C ARG A 807 31.45 -14.09 -13.28
N ILE A 808 31.87 -15.22 -13.84
CA ILE A 808 33.29 -15.61 -13.95
C ILE A 808 33.88 -15.13 -15.28
N SER A 809 33.02 -14.79 -16.25
CA SER A 809 33.43 -14.43 -17.61
C SER A 809 33.61 -12.91 -17.82
N TYR A 810 33.51 -12.12 -16.76
CA TYR A 810 33.75 -10.66 -16.71
C TYR A 810 34.99 -10.39 -15.88
#